data_AF-A0A2S0KBS7-F1
#
_entry.id   AF-A0A2S0KBS7-F1
#
_cell.length_a   1.000
_cell.length_b   1.000
_cell.length_c   1.000
_cell.angle_alpha   90.00
_cell.angle_beta   90.00
_cell.angle_gamma   90.00
#
_symmetry.space_group_name_H-M   'P 1'
#
loop_
_entity.id
_entity.type
_entity.pdbx_description
1 polymer ?
#
loop_
_entity_poly.entity_id
_entity_poly.type
_entity_poly.pdbx_seq_one_letter_code
_entity_poly.pdbx_strand_id
1 'polypeptide(L)'
;MKTFQLRNRRYLGSKRAVLPVIGEVIAALPEPPQTAADLFAGTGVVGESLARAGLAVTFNDLLSSNTTVYRAFFGPGELRGDRLAEFVGRINDVDPASLPADYFSQTFGGTYFSDANSRLIGHYRERIERWHADGAINERERAALIASLLYGMDRAAATVGHYDAFREGAATDARLVFGLPETEVFKQTHRITRADANNLVRQHRWDLVYIDPPYNSRQYGDLYHVLDNVTDWKQGPVRFKARKMDRRHLKSDYCTVQAVAAFSDLIAALDTSTIVMSYNDTGARGNARSAARLTDDDILSAMRRRGRVEVVDVPHREFTTGKSGIGDIVERLFVCHVGDGAVVSFNDAGLVSSRARTSPGSTSDLNSTGGSSSLVEPGANGVSAGVETITPPLVRSPLNYTGNKKRLVGDIVPLLPVQSERHRRFVDVFGGSMTVGMNAGYGDVVFNDVQVDVVGLGEMFRDTAYADVVAGVESVVAEYGLSDSRAHGYGVYGTNSSSGLGQVNKESYLRLRADFNRMDPADPRRPAVFFTLVVFGFNNQIRYNRSGEFNMPVGKRDFNSRVRKNLYDTVTRMHRLHPELWTLDFRDVFGKLETTDLAYCDPPYLLGTAPYNEQNAWTSDDETALLDELAGFADRGGTFGLSNVLSHKGSEHGQLAQWAAEHGFVVHPLDYSYANASYQRKRRDASREVLITNWKAD
;
A
#
# COMPACT_ATOMS: atom_id res chain seq x y z
N MET A 1 -1.55 -43.31 8.52
CA MET A 1 -1.44 -42.31 9.63
C MET A 1 -1.68 -40.91 9.05
N LYS A 2 -2.24 -39.96 9.81
CA LYS A 2 -2.47 -38.59 9.29
C LYS A 2 -1.15 -37.84 9.16
N THR A 3 -1.05 -36.96 8.17
CA THR A 3 0.09 -36.05 7.98
C THR A 3 -0.36 -34.58 8.02
N PHE A 4 0.60 -33.66 8.10
CA PHE A 4 0.33 -32.23 7.99
C PHE A 4 1.53 -31.47 7.43
N GLN A 5 1.23 -30.42 6.68
CA GLN A 5 2.19 -29.47 6.14
C GLN A 5 2.25 -28.22 7.01
N LEU A 6 3.36 -27.48 6.93
CA LEU A 6 3.55 -26.23 7.66
C LEU A 6 2.35 -25.28 7.48
N ARG A 7 1.88 -25.16 6.24
CA ARG A 7 0.73 -24.34 5.87
C ARG A 7 -0.60 -24.77 6.52
N ASN A 8 -0.76 -25.97 7.09
CA ASN A 8 -2.05 -26.37 7.68
C ASN A 8 -2.40 -25.67 9.01
N ARG A 9 -1.49 -24.91 9.61
CA ARG A 9 -1.73 -24.20 10.87
C ARG A 9 -2.73 -23.06 10.69
N ARG A 10 -3.64 -22.87 11.65
CA ARG A 10 -4.53 -21.70 11.68
C ARG A 10 -3.78 -20.53 12.31
N TYR A 11 -3.52 -19.50 11.51
CA TYR A 11 -2.78 -18.33 11.96
C TYR A 11 -3.26 -17.08 11.21
N LEU A 12 -3.45 -15.99 11.95
CA LEU A 12 -3.91 -14.72 11.41
C LEU A 12 -2.80 -14.11 10.54
N GLY A 13 -3.17 -13.55 9.37
CA GLY A 13 -2.22 -12.85 8.51
C GLY A 13 -1.31 -13.74 7.64
N SER A 14 -1.63 -15.03 7.49
CA SER A 14 -0.83 -15.99 6.67
C SER A 14 -0.58 -15.48 5.23
N LYS A 15 0.68 -15.26 4.87
CA LYS A 15 1.15 -14.68 3.59
C LYS A 15 1.14 -15.60 2.37
N ARG A 16 0.31 -16.64 2.36
CA ARG A 16 0.25 -17.63 1.28
C ARG A 16 -0.10 -17.04 -0.08
N ALA A 17 -1.02 -16.08 -0.12
CA ALA A 17 -1.45 -15.44 -1.36
C ALA A 17 -0.33 -14.60 -2.01
N VAL A 18 0.71 -14.25 -1.24
CA VAL A 18 1.79 -13.34 -1.65
C VAL A 18 3.05 -14.10 -2.07
N LEU A 19 3.14 -15.39 -1.76
CA LEU A 19 4.31 -16.22 -2.07
C LEU A 19 4.72 -16.22 -3.55
N PRO A 20 3.79 -16.29 -4.53
CA PRO A 20 4.19 -16.22 -5.94
C PRO A 20 4.95 -14.94 -6.28
N VAL A 21 4.42 -13.79 -5.83
CA VAL A 21 5.03 -12.48 -6.09
C VAL A 21 6.35 -12.32 -5.34
N ILE A 22 6.47 -12.84 -4.12
CA ILE A 22 7.77 -12.87 -3.40
C ILE A 22 8.80 -13.68 -4.20
N GLY A 23 8.41 -14.83 -4.76
CA GLY A 23 9.29 -15.65 -5.60
C GLY A 23 9.75 -14.91 -6.85
N GLU A 24 8.84 -14.19 -7.50
CA GLU A 24 9.14 -13.36 -8.68
C GLU A 24 10.10 -12.20 -8.34
N VAL A 25 9.86 -11.49 -7.23
CA VAL A 25 10.76 -10.44 -6.73
C VAL A 25 12.17 -10.97 -6.52
N ILE A 26 12.30 -12.14 -5.89
CA ILE A 26 13.61 -12.76 -5.62
C ILE A 26 14.30 -13.17 -6.92
N ALA A 27 13.56 -13.75 -7.87
CA ALA A 27 14.10 -14.16 -9.17
C ALA A 27 14.58 -12.97 -10.02
N ALA A 28 14.01 -11.79 -9.81
CA ALA A 28 14.38 -10.56 -10.51
C ALA A 28 15.51 -9.77 -9.80
N LEU A 29 16.03 -10.23 -8.67
CA LEU A 29 17.15 -9.56 -8.01
C LEU A 29 18.43 -9.64 -8.88
N PRO A 30 19.24 -8.57 -8.95
CA PRO A 30 20.45 -8.54 -9.77
C PRO A 30 21.47 -9.62 -9.39
N GLU A 31 21.56 -9.91 -8.09
CA GLU A 31 22.40 -10.96 -7.54
C GLU A 31 21.53 -11.93 -6.72
N PRO A 32 21.65 -13.25 -6.96
CA PRO A 32 20.86 -14.23 -6.23
C PRO A 32 21.32 -14.29 -4.77
N PRO A 33 20.44 -14.03 -3.79
CA PRO A 33 20.80 -14.09 -2.38
C PRO A 33 21.15 -15.52 -1.95
N GLN A 34 22.14 -15.67 -1.05
CA GLN A 34 22.51 -16.96 -0.49
C GLN A 34 21.91 -17.17 0.90
N THR A 35 21.79 -16.10 1.66
CA THR A 35 21.28 -16.08 3.03
C THR A 35 20.02 -15.22 3.13
N ALA A 36 19.05 -15.67 3.92
CA ALA A 36 17.87 -14.87 4.19
C ALA A 36 17.43 -14.93 5.66
N ALA A 37 16.72 -13.91 6.11
CA ALA A 37 15.99 -13.92 7.37
C ALA A 37 14.51 -13.62 7.18
N ASP A 38 13.66 -14.45 7.79
CA ASP A 38 12.25 -14.16 8.03
C ASP A 38 12.11 -13.72 9.49
N LEU A 39 12.11 -12.39 9.72
CA LEU A 39 12.24 -11.81 11.05
C LEU A 39 10.99 -11.95 11.93
N PHE A 40 9.84 -12.14 11.29
CA PHE A 40 8.52 -12.24 11.91
C PHE A 40 7.78 -13.45 11.33
N ALA A 41 8.40 -14.63 11.42
CA ALA A 41 8.06 -15.77 10.57
C ALA A 41 6.62 -16.27 10.74
N GLY A 42 5.96 -16.09 11.88
CA GLY A 42 4.55 -16.47 12.05
C GLY A 42 4.31 -17.96 11.77
N THR A 43 3.68 -18.29 10.64
CA THR A 43 3.53 -19.69 10.20
C THR A 43 4.81 -20.32 9.63
N GLY A 44 5.78 -19.51 9.22
CA GLY A 44 7.02 -19.92 8.57
C GLY A 44 6.89 -20.18 7.07
N VAL A 45 5.74 -19.89 6.45
CA VAL A 45 5.50 -20.21 5.03
C VAL A 45 6.36 -19.38 4.06
N VAL A 46 6.71 -18.15 4.44
CA VAL A 46 7.62 -17.32 3.61
C VAL A 46 9.02 -17.89 3.71
N GLY A 47 9.54 -18.09 4.93
CA GLY A 47 10.81 -18.79 5.12
C GLY A 47 10.90 -20.17 4.47
N GLU A 48 9.83 -20.98 4.46
CA GLU A 48 9.78 -22.27 3.73
C GLU A 48 9.96 -22.05 2.22
N SER A 49 9.30 -21.03 1.65
CA SER A 49 9.43 -20.68 0.24
C SER A 49 10.87 -20.25 -0.10
N LEU A 50 11.50 -19.44 0.76
CA LEU A 50 12.89 -19.02 0.63
C LEU A 50 13.85 -20.22 0.72
N ALA A 51 13.60 -21.15 1.64
CA ALA A 51 14.38 -22.37 1.78
C ALA A 51 14.27 -23.27 0.54
N ARG A 52 13.07 -23.42 -0.02
CA ARG A 52 12.86 -24.17 -1.28
C ARG A 52 13.51 -23.49 -2.49
N ALA A 53 13.67 -22.18 -2.48
CA ALA A 53 14.46 -21.44 -3.46
C ALA A 53 15.99 -21.61 -3.28
N GLY A 54 16.42 -22.37 -2.27
CA GLY A 54 17.83 -22.73 -2.06
C GLY A 54 18.60 -21.81 -1.12
N LEU A 55 17.92 -20.93 -0.37
CA LEU A 55 18.57 -19.99 0.55
C LEU A 55 18.80 -20.62 1.93
N ALA A 56 19.88 -20.22 2.60
CA ALA A 56 20.11 -20.49 4.01
C ALA A 56 19.27 -19.53 4.87
N VAL A 57 18.07 -19.98 5.25
CA VAL A 57 17.09 -19.16 5.98
C VAL A 57 17.28 -19.17 7.50
N THR A 58 17.20 -17.99 8.11
CA THR A 58 16.98 -17.79 9.55
C THR A 58 15.50 -17.52 9.81
N PHE A 59 14.84 -18.38 10.56
CA PHE A 59 13.45 -18.24 11.00
C PHE A 59 13.42 -17.63 12.41
N ASN A 60 12.86 -16.43 12.56
CA ASN A 60 12.75 -15.76 13.84
C ASN A 60 11.29 -15.49 14.24
N ASP A 61 10.96 -15.71 15.51
CA ASP A 61 9.69 -15.31 16.11
C ASP A 61 9.80 -15.18 17.63
N LEU A 62 8.96 -14.37 18.27
CA LEU A 62 8.89 -14.26 19.73
C LEU A 62 8.20 -15.46 20.39
N LEU A 63 7.25 -16.09 19.68
CA LEU A 63 6.41 -17.17 20.19
C LEU A 63 7.16 -18.51 20.14
N SER A 64 7.17 -19.23 21.27
CA SER A 64 7.81 -20.55 21.32
C SER A 64 7.07 -21.58 20.49
N SER A 65 5.75 -21.48 20.40
CA SER A 65 4.94 -22.37 19.57
C SER A 65 5.34 -22.27 18.09
N ASN A 66 5.69 -21.08 17.63
CA ASN A 66 6.18 -20.84 16.27
C ASN A 66 7.57 -21.45 16.07
N THR A 67 8.54 -21.09 16.92
CA THR A 67 9.92 -21.57 16.80
C THR A 67 10.07 -23.09 16.98
N THR A 68 9.22 -23.72 17.80
CA THR A 68 9.18 -25.18 17.94
C THR A 68 8.68 -25.86 16.67
N VAL A 69 7.69 -25.28 16.00
CA VAL A 69 7.25 -25.76 14.68
C VAL A 69 8.38 -25.60 13.66
N TYR A 70 9.08 -24.48 13.62
CA TYR A 70 10.22 -24.32 12.72
C TYR A 70 11.30 -25.37 12.99
N ARG A 71 11.56 -25.71 14.26
CA ARG A 71 12.51 -26.76 14.63
C ARG A 71 12.09 -28.14 14.16
N ALA A 72 10.80 -28.47 14.18
CA ALA A 72 10.32 -29.72 13.61
C ALA A 72 10.64 -29.81 12.10
N PHE A 73 10.30 -28.77 11.33
CA PHE A 73 10.40 -28.78 9.88
C PHE A 73 11.82 -28.54 9.35
N PHE A 74 12.53 -27.57 9.93
CA PHE A 74 13.81 -27.04 9.41
C PHE A 74 14.98 -27.19 10.39
N GLY A 75 14.72 -27.65 11.61
CA GLY A 75 15.75 -27.73 12.65
C GLY A 75 16.84 -28.75 12.34
N PRO A 76 18.02 -28.59 12.95
CA PRO A 76 19.12 -29.54 12.79
C PRO A 76 18.78 -30.88 13.44
N GLY A 77 19.44 -31.94 12.96
CA GLY A 77 19.29 -33.30 13.47
C GLY A 77 18.40 -34.18 12.59
N GLU A 78 18.55 -35.49 12.76
CA GLU A 78 17.79 -36.50 12.02
C GLU A 78 16.34 -36.55 12.53
N LEU A 79 15.37 -36.68 11.62
CA LEU A 79 13.98 -36.97 11.96
C LEU A 79 13.65 -38.39 11.51
N ARG A 80 13.62 -39.35 12.44
CA ARG A 80 13.44 -40.76 12.12
C ARG A 80 11.96 -41.06 11.92
N GLY A 81 11.50 -40.97 10.68
CA GLY A 81 10.08 -41.05 10.31
C GLY A 81 9.34 -42.27 10.89
N ASP A 82 9.91 -43.47 10.75
CA ASP A 82 9.29 -44.71 11.25
C ASP A 82 9.14 -44.73 12.77
N ARG A 83 10.17 -44.26 13.48
CA ARG A 83 10.18 -44.17 14.95
C ARG A 83 9.19 -43.10 15.44
N LEU A 84 9.14 -41.95 14.76
CA LEU A 84 8.17 -40.91 15.05
C LEU A 84 6.74 -41.40 14.81
N ALA A 85 6.53 -42.24 13.79
CA ALA A 85 5.25 -42.85 13.49
C ALA A 85 4.76 -43.76 14.63
N GLU A 86 5.67 -44.56 15.20
CA GLU A 86 5.38 -45.40 16.35
C GLU A 86 4.91 -44.57 17.56
N PHE A 87 5.62 -43.48 17.89
CA PHE A 87 5.23 -42.59 19.00
C PHE A 87 3.87 -41.93 18.77
N VAL A 88 3.59 -41.48 17.53
CA VAL A 88 2.29 -40.92 17.17
C VAL A 88 1.17 -41.96 17.26
N GLY A 89 1.41 -43.20 16.87
CA GLY A 89 0.47 -44.31 17.06
C GLY A 89 0.13 -44.54 18.52
N ARG A 90 1.16 -44.71 19.37
CA ARG A 90 1.01 -44.87 20.83
C ARG A 90 0.23 -43.72 21.47
N ILE A 91 0.42 -42.49 21.00
CA ILE A 91 -0.34 -41.32 21.44
C ILE A 91 -1.80 -41.46 21.02
N ASN A 92 -2.08 -41.69 19.73
CA ASN A 92 -3.45 -41.68 19.21
C ASN A 92 -4.35 -42.81 19.79
N ASP A 93 -3.77 -43.89 20.30
CA ASP A 93 -4.51 -45.03 20.89
C ASP A 93 -4.96 -44.80 22.35
N VAL A 94 -4.51 -43.72 23.01
CA VAL A 94 -4.87 -43.46 24.42
C VAL A 94 -6.34 -43.07 24.57
N ASP A 95 -7.05 -43.76 25.45
CA ASP A 95 -8.41 -43.41 25.87
C ASP A 95 -8.40 -42.23 26.86
N PRO A 96 -8.97 -41.05 26.51
CA PRO A 96 -9.05 -39.90 27.41
C PRO A 96 -9.80 -40.16 28.72
N ALA A 97 -10.74 -41.12 28.75
CA ALA A 97 -11.49 -41.44 29.96
C ALA A 97 -10.63 -42.11 31.03
N SER A 98 -9.54 -42.78 30.62
CA SER A 98 -8.59 -43.46 31.50
C SER A 98 -7.58 -42.51 32.18
N LEU A 99 -7.54 -41.24 31.76
CA LEU A 99 -6.53 -40.28 32.22
C LEU A 99 -7.00 -39.48 33.44
N PRO A 100 -6.14 -39.29 34.47
CA PRO A 100 -6.45 -38.41 35.59
C PRO A 100 -6.50 -36.94 35.14
N ALA A 101 -7.15 -36.10 35.94
CA ALA A 101 -7.07 -34.65 35.74
C ALA A 101 -5.65 -34.14 36.07
N ASP A 102 -5.18 -33.21 35.26
CA ASP A 102 -3.88 -32.57 35.36
C ASP A 102 -4.04 -31.04 35.34
N TYR A 103 -2.93 -30.31 35.43
CA TYR A 103 -2.94 -28.86 35.39
C TYR A 103 -3.67 -28.31 34.14
N PHE A 104 -3.43 -28.88 32.96
CA PHE A 104 -3.97 -28.36 31.71
C PHE A 104 -5.50 -28.55 31.64
N SER A 105 -5.98 -29.74 31.98
CA SER A 105 -7.42 -30.04 32.04
C SER A 105 -8.16 -29.26 33.12
N GLN A 106 -7.55 -29.03 34.28
CA GLN A 106 -8.14 -28.17 35.31
C GLN A 106 -8.20 -26.70 34.89
N THR A 107 -7.26 -26.24 34.06
CA THR A 107 -7.14 -24.82 33.67
C THR A 107 -7.94 -24.48 32.42
N PHE A 108 -7.93 -25.37 31.41
CA PHE A 108 -8.49 -25.13 30.07
C PHE A 108 -9.63 -26.11 29.70
N GLY A 109 -9.93 -27.10 30.53
CA GLY A 109 -11.08 -27.99 30.35
C GLY A 109 -12.40 -27.21 30.27
N GLY A 110 -13.27 -27.62 29.33
CA GLY A 110 -14.55 -26.96 29.07
C GLY A 110 -14.45 -25.54 28.49
N THR A 111 -13.26 -25.09 28.06
CA THR A 111 -13.05 -23.77 27.44
C THR A 111 -12.79 -23.87 25.94
N TYR A 112 -11.52 -23.82 25.52
CA TYR A 112 -11.08 -24.01 24.13
C TYR A 112 -11.20 -25.46 23.67
N PHE A 113 -11.19 -26.40 24.62
CA PHE A 113 -11.18 -27.84 24.38
C PHE A 113 -12.17 -28.52 25.33
N SER A 114 -12.67 -29.69 24.92
CA SER A 114 -13.37 -30.59 25.83
C SER A 114 -12.45 -31.08 26.96
N ASP A 115 -13.04 -31.54 28.06
CA ASP A 115 -12.26 -32.11 29.18
C ASP A 115 -11.43 -33.31 28.73
N ALA A 116 -12.01 -34.17 27.88
CA ALA A 116 -11.32 -35.31 27.28
C ALA A 116 -10.07 -34.87 26.50
N ASN A 117 -10.20 -33.89 25.59
CA ASN A 117 -9.06 -33.38 24.83
C ASN A 117 -8.03 -32.68 25.74
N SER A 118 -8.48 -31.99 26.77
CA SER A 118 -7.57 -31.29 27.68
C SER A 118 -6.69 -32.26 28.50
N ARG A 119 -7.25 -33.41 28.93
CA ARG A 119 -6.47 -34.47 29.57
C ARG A 119 -5.46 -35.12 28.61
N LEU A 120 -5.85 -35.28 27.35
CA LEU A 120 -4.94 -35.79 26.32
C LEU A 120 -3.76 -34.82 26.11
N ILE A 121 -4.03 -33.52 25.99
CA ILE A 121 -2.99 -32.49 25.79
C ILE A 121 -1.93 -32.59 26.89
N GLY A 122 -2.35 -32.63 28.17
CA GLY A 122 -1.37 -32.67 29.25
C GLY A 122 -0.70 -34.03 29.44
N HIS A 123 -1.42 -35.14 29.23
CA HIS A 123 -0.79 -36.46 29.19
C HIS A 123 0.31 -36.55 28.13
N TYR A 124 0.04 -36.09 26.92
CA TYR A 124 1.01 -36.17 25.81
C TYR A 124 2.19 -35.25 26.02
N ARG A 125 1.98 -34.05 26.56
CA ARG A 125 3.10 -33.16 26.87
C ARG A 125 4.05 -33.75 27.90
N GLU A 126 3.53 -34.31 28.99
CA GLU A 126 4.35 -35.02 29.98
C GLU A 126 5.06 -36.25 29.39
N ARG A 127 4.40 -36.93 28.44
CA ARG A 127 5.00 -38.10 27.79
C ARG A 127 6.15 -37.72 26.86
N ILE A 128 5.98 -36.67 26.06
CA ILE A 128 6.99 -36.17 25.13
C ILE A 128 8.25 -35.73 25.90
N GLU A 129 8.11 -35.02 27.02
CA GLU A 129 9.27 -34.61 27.82
C GLU A 129 10.01 -35.81 28.41
N ARG A 130 9.28 -36.82 28.90
CA ARG A 130 9.90 -38.05 29.41
C ARG A 130 10.68 -38.80 28.33
N TRP A 131 10.08 -39.00 27.16
CA TRP A 131 10.79 -39.65 26.05
C TRP A 131 12.06 -38.90 25.64
N HIS A 132 12.05 -37.57 25.72
CA HIS A 132 13.24 -36.79 25.43
C HIS A 132 14.30 -36.88 26.54
N ALA A 133 13.90 -36.77 27.80
CA ALA A 133 14.78 -36.90 28.96
C ALA A 133 15.45 -38.28 29.02
N ASP A 134 14.73 -39.33 28.65
CA ASP A 134 15.22 -40.71 28.59
C ASP A 134 16.06 -41.01 27.32
N GLY A 135 16.23 -40.02 26.43
CA GLY A 135 16.96 -40.18 25.15
C GLY A 135 16.23 -41.01 24.10
N ALA A 136 14.96 -41.34 24.32
CA ALA A 136 14.14 -42.12 23.39
C ALA A 136 13.73 -41.32 22.13
N ILE A 137 13.76 -39.99 22.19
CA ILE A 137 13.63 -39.08 21.04
C ILE A 137 14.70 -38.00 21.13
N ASN A 138 15.15 -37.49 19.98
CA ASN A 138 16.06 -36.33 19.94
C ASN A 138 15.27 -35.01 20.00
N GLU A 139 15.97 -33.88 20.08
CA GLU A 139 15.34 -32.56 20.19
C GLU A 139 14.48 -32.19 18.96
N ARG A 140 14.84 -32.64 17.75
CA ARG A 140 14.04 -32.40 16.54
C ARG A 140 12.74 -33.22 16.55
N GLU A 141 12.82 -34.48 16.99
CA GLU A 141 11.66 -35.36 17.16
C GLU A 141 10.75 -34.88 18.30
N ARG A 142 11.32 -34.39 19.40
CA ARG A 142 10.57 -33.70 20.45
C ARG A 142 9.81 -32.50 19.90
N ALA A 143 10.49 -31.64 19.13
CA ALA A 143 9.84 -30.53 18.46
C ALA A 143 8.74 -30.99 17.49
N ALA A 144 8.94 -32.08 16.74
CA ALA A 144 7.97 -32.66 15.82
C ALA A 144 6.71 -33.21 16.52
N LEU A 145 6.87 -33.87 17.66
CA LEU A 145 5.73 -34.34 18.46
C LEU A 145 4.95 -33.16 19.09
N ILE A 146 5.65 -32.12 19.56
CA ILE A 146 4.99 -30.90 20.05
C ILE A 146 4.27 -30.19 18.90
N ALA A 147 4.90 -30.06 17.72
CA ALA A 147 4.24 -29.50 16.54
C ALA A 147 2.98 -30.30 16.17
N SER A 148 3.06 -31.63 16.18
CA SER A 148 1.91 -32.51 15.94
C SER A 148 0.77 -32.26 16.91
N LEU A 149 1.08 -32.07 18.20
CA LEU A 149 0.11 -31.69 19.21
C LEU A 149 -0.55 -30.35 18.88
N LEU A 150 0.22 -29.31 18.56
CA LEU A 150 -0.31 -27.97 18.25
C LEU A 150 -1.25 -28.00 17.03
N TYR A 151 -0.92 -28.76 15.98
CA TYR A 151 -1.78 -28.90 14.81
C TYR A 151 -3.03 -29.74 15.11
N GLY A 152 -2.90 -30.75 15.97
CA GLY A 152 -4.05 -31.48 16.50
C GLY A 152 -4.98 -30.56 17.29
N MET A 153 -4.42 -29.71 18.15
CA MET A 153 -5.15 -28.76 18.97
C MET A 153 -5.95 -27.78 18.10
N ASP A 154 -5.34 -27.18 17.07
CA ASP A 154 -6.02 -26.25 16.17
C ASP A 154 -7.28 -26.85 15.48
N ARG A 155 -7.28 -28.17 15.24
CA ARG A 155 -8.42 -28.90 14.67
C ARG A 155 -9.47 -29.25 15.72
N ALA A 156 -9.05 -29.52 16.95
CA ALA A 156 -9.92 -29.91 18.06
C ALA A 156 -10.50 -28.71 18.82
N ALA A 157 -9.96 -27.50 18.63
CA ALA A 157 -10.33 -26.31 19.39
C ALA A 157 -11.66 -25.68 18.94
N ALA A 158 -12.46 -25.22 19.91
CA ALA A 158 -13.70 -24.47 19.73
C ALA A 158 -13.46 -22.97 19.45
N THR A 159 -12.63 -22.63 18.45
CA THR A 159 -12.20 -21.24 18.19
C THR A 159 -12.45 -20.77 16.77
N VAL A 160 -12.34 -19.46 16.56
CA VAL A 160 -12.37 -18.80 15.24
C VAL A 160 -10.96 -18.65 14.64
N GLY A 161 -10.03 -19.55 14.98
CA GLY A 161 -8.66 -19.53 14.46
C GLY A 161 -7.62 -18.83 15.34
N HIS A 162 -7.99 -18.43 16.57
CA HIS A 162 -7.09 -17.95 17.61
C HIS A 162 -7.69 -18.20 19.00
N TYR A 163 -6.88 -18.07 20.05
CA TYR A 163 -7.25 -18.38 21.44
C TYR A 163 -7.61 -17.13 22.27
N ASP A 164 -7.76 -15.95 21.67
CA ASP A 164 -8.17 -14.73 22.40
C ASP A 164 -9.55 -14.84 23.09
N ALA A 165 -10.43 -15.68 22.54
CA ALA A 165 -11.75 -15.97 23.08
C ALA A 165 -12.19 -17.38 22.65
N PHE A 166 -13.07 -18.00 23.45
CA PHE A 166 -13.76 -19.24 23.12
C PHE A 166 -15.28 -19.02 23.17
N ARG A 167 -16.05 -19.89 22.52
CA ARG A 167 -17.51 -19.83 22.53
C ARG A 167 -18.05 -20.63 23.72
N GLU A 168 -18.76 -19.95 24.61
CA GLU A 168 -19.43 -20.58 25.75
C GLU A 168 -20.55 -21.51 25.25
N GLY A 169 -20.50 -22.79 25.64
CA GLY A 169 -21.47 -23.81 25.20
C GLY A 169 -21.23 -24.42 23.80
N ALA A 170 -20.14 -24.06 23.11
CA ALA A 170 -19.78 -24.74 21.85
C ALA A 170 -19.16 -26.11 22.15
N ALA A 171 -19.94 -27.17 22.01
CA ALA A 171 -19.42 -28.54 22.04
C ALA A 171 -18.57 -28.79 20.79
N THR A 172 -17.33 -29.23 20.97
CA THR A 172 -16.53 -29.80 19.88
C THR A 172 -16.36 -31.29 20.12
N ASP A 173 -16.99 -32.10 19.28
CA ASP A 173 -16.84 -33.56 19.30
C ASP A 173 -15.54 -34.03 18.61
N ALA A 174 -14.75 -33.09 18.08
CA ALA A 174 -13.50 -33.39 17.40
C ALA A 174 -12.43 -33.86 18.39
N ARG A 175 -12.12 -35.17 18.36
CA ARG A 175 -11.00 -35.75 19.11
C ARG A 175 -9.67 -35.16 18.65
N LEU A 176 -8.79 -34.84 19.59
CA LEU A 176 -7.40 -34.50 19.35
C LEU A 176 -6.67 -35.68 18.70
N VAL A 177 -6.08 -35.48 17.52
CA VAL A 177 -5.34 -36.51 16.79
C VAL A 177 -4.01 -35.96 16.29
N PHE A 178 -2.94 -36.70 16.54
CA PHE A 178 -1.59 -36.40 16.08
C PHE A 178 -1.40 -36.87 14.64
N GLY A 179 -0.66 -36.08 13.88
CA GLY A 179 -0.15 -36.46 12.56
C GLY A 179 1.38 -36.39 12.48
N LEU A 180 1.96 -36.81 11.36
CA LEU A 180 3.38 -36.57 11.08
C LEU A 180 3.57 -35.26 10.32
N PRO A 181 4.60 -34.47 10.65
CA PRO A 181 4.98 -33.35 9.80
C PRO A 181 5.54 -33.86 8.47
N GLU A 182 5.08 -33.29 7.37
CA GLU A 182 5.64 -33.51 6.04
C GLU A 182 6.89 -32.64 5.89
N THR A 183 8.04 -33.23 6.20
CA THR A 183 9.34 -32.54 6.15
C THR A 183 10.09 -32.86 4.87
N GLU A 184 10.82 -31.87 4.35
CA GLU A 184 11.75 -32.01 3.23
C GLU A 184 13.20 -31.98 3.73
N VAL A 185 14.11 -32.60 2.97
CA VAL A 185 15.55 -32.51 3.22
C VAL A 185 16.10 -31.35 2.41
N PHE A 186 16.60 -30.33 3.10
CA PHE A 186 17.23 -29.16 2.50
C PHE A 186 18.74 -29.35 2.42
N LYS A 187 19.38 -28.84 1.36
CA LYS A 187 20.84 -28.84 1.22
C LYS A 187 21.49 -27.83 2.16
N GLN A 188 20.81 -26.70 2.36
CA GLN A 188 21.24 -25.59 3.20
C GLN A 188 20.92 -25.89 4.66
N THR A 189 21.73 -25.32 5.56
CA THR A 189 21.45 -25.36 7.00
C THR A 189 20.64 -24.13 7.39
N HIS A 190 19.47 -24.35 7.99
CA HIS A 190 18.61 -23.28 8.47
C HIS A 190 18.88 -22.98 9.95
N ARG A 191 18.65 -21.72 10.33
CA ARG A 191 18.77 -21.27 11.72
C ARG A 191 17.39 -20.93 12.27
N ILE A 192 17.17 -21.23 13.55
CA ILE A 192 15.92 -20.91 14.25
C ILE A 192 16.27 -20.10 15.48
N THR A 193 15.66 -18.91 15.60
CA THR A 193 15.87 -17.99 16.71
C THR A 193 14.56 -17.62 17.37
N ARG A 194 14.62 -17.36 18.69
CA ARG A 194 13.51 -16.81 19.46
C ARG A 194 13.95 -15.49 20.07
N ALA A 195 13.96 -14.44 19.27
CA ALA A 195 14.47 -13.13 19.68
C ALA A 195 13.56 -11.99 19.21
N ASP A 196 13.67 -10.87 19.92
CA ASP A 196 13.18 -9.60 19.41
C ASP A 196 13.94 -9.24 18.13
N ALA A 197 13.21 -8.96 17.05
CA ALA A 197 13.78 -8.71 15.74
C ALA A 197 14.73 -7.50 15.75
N ASN A 198 14.40 -6.43 16.46
CA ASN A 198 15.26 -5.24 16.59
C ASN A 198 16.59 -5.62 17.23
N ASN A 199 16.58 -6.47 18.26
CA ASN A 199 17.83 -6.91 18.89
C ASN A 199 18.62 -7.88 17.99
N LEU A 200 17.92 -8.75 17.26
CA LEU A 200 18.53 -9.77 16.40
C LEU A 200 19.32 -9.16 15.23
N VAL A 201 18.77 -8.14 14.56
CA VAL A 201 19.39 -7.54 13.37
C VAL A 201 20.73 -6.86 13.65
N ARG A 202 21.02 -6.55 14.91
CA ARG A 202 22.29 -5.93 15.34
C ARG A 202 23.45 -6.92 15.46
N GLN A 203 23.15 -8.22 15.44
CA GLN A 203 24.12 -9.29 15.72
C GLN A 203 24.44 -10.12 14.48
N HIS A 204 23.71 -9.90 13.38
CA HIS A 204 23.70 -10.78 12.23
C HIS A 204 23.50 -9.97 10.94
N ARG A 205 23.99 -10.53 9.84
CA ARG A 205 23.88 -10.01 8.48
C ARG A 205 23.24 -11.09 7.60
N TRP A 206 22.45 -10.65 6.62
CA TRP A 206 21.85 -11.51 5.58
C TRP A 206 21.86 -10.80 4.24
N ASP A 207 21.74 -11.52 3.14
CA ASP A 207 21.64 -10.90 1.81
C ASP A 207 20.22 -10.38 1.53
N LEU A 208 19.22 -11.10 2.06
CA LEU A 208 17.80 -10.77 1.97
C LEU A 208 17.13 -10.82 3.34
N VAL A 209 16.34 -9.81 3.66
CA VAL A 209 15.54 -9.79 4.89
C VAL A 209 14.07 -9.57 4.55
N TYR A 210 13.23 -10.52 4.96
CA TYR A 210 11.78 -10.42 4.87
C TYR A 210 11.17 -9.96 6.19
N ILE A 211 10.23 -9.00 6.11
CA ILE A 211 9.62 -8.34 7.26
C ILE A 211 8.09 -8.33 7.13
N ASP A 212 7.40 -8.91 8.10
CA ASP A 212 5.94 -8.87 8.25
C ASP A 212 5.56 -8.68 9.72
N PRO A 213 5.79 -7.48 10.30
CA PRO A 213 5.60 -7.28 11.73
C PRO A 213 4.10 -7.22 12.07
N PRO A 214 3.70 -7.43 13.33
CA PRO A 214 2.32 -7.21 13.72
C PRO A 214 2.02 -5.70 13.78
N TYR A 215 1.50 -5.12 12.69
CA TYR A 215 1.30 -3.67 12.53
C TYR A 215 -0.09 -3.16 12.93
N ASN A 216 -0.86 -3.89 13.75
CA ASN A 216 -2.13 -3.42 14.31
C ASN A 216 -2.14 -3.62 15.82
N SER A 217 -3.21 -3.22 16.52
CA SER A 217 -3.21 -3.30 17.99
C SER A 217 -3.34 -4.73 18.55
N ARG A 218 -3.33 -5.78 17.72
CA ARG A 218 -3.48 -7.17 18.16
C ARG A 218 -2.13 -7.74 18.57
N GLN A 219 -2.00 -7.98 19.87
CA GLN A 219 -0.84 -8.63 20.46
C GLN A 219 -0.89 -10.13 20.18
N TYR A 220 -0.07 -10.64 19.26
CA TYR A 220 -0.06 -12.06 18.87
C TYR A 220 0.23 -12.99 20.05
N GLY A 221 1.04 -12.54 21.01
CA GLY A 221 1.22 -13.25 22.27
C GLY A 221 -0.09 -13.51 23.02
N ASP A 222 -1.05 -12.58 22.98
CA ASP A 222 -2.36 -12.78 23.61
C ASP A 222 -3.27 -13.69 22.78
N LEU A 223 -3.14 -13.65 21.45
CA LEU A 223 -3.96 -14.44 20.53
C LEU A 223 -3.60 -15.93 20.56
N TYR A 224 -2.32 -16.25 20.79
CA TYR A 224 -1.78 -17.61 20.70
C TYR A 224 -1.24 -18.12 22.05
N HIS A 225 -1.67 -17.52 23.17
CA HIS A 225 -1.13 -17.84 24.49
C HIS A 225 -1.26 -19.31 24.88
N VAL A 226 -2.36 -19.98 24.50
CA VAL A 226 -2.58 -21.40 24.81
C VAL A 226 -1.53 -22.28 24.12
N LEU A 227 -1.19 -21.99 22.86
CA LEU A 227 -0.19 -22.74 22.11
C LEU A 227 1.21 -22.56 22.72
N ASP A 228 1.57 -21.33 23.09
CA ASP A 228 2.85 -21.05 23.74
C ASP A 228 2.93 -21.69 25.14
N ASN A 229 1.84 -21.67 25.91
CA ASN A 229 1.79 -22.34 27.21
C ASN A 229 1.99 -23.85 27.08
N VAL A 230 1.36 -24.49 26.08
CA VAL A 230 1.58 -25.92 25.80
C VAL A 230 3.02 -26.17 25.37
N THR A 231 3.61 -25.26 24.60
CA THR A 231 4.98 -25.44 24.11
C THR A 231 6.02 -25.28 25.22
N ASP A 232 5.97 -24.17 25.96
CA ASP A 232 6.87 -23.87 27.08
C ASP A 232 6.63 -24.81 28.29
N TRP A 233 5.44 -25.42 28.36
CA TRP A 233 4.98 -26.33 29.42
C TRP A 233 5.10 -25.77 30.83
N LYS A 234 4.96 -24.44 30.97
CA LYS A 234 4.99 -23.75 32.25
C LYS A 234 3.59 -23.75 32.88
N GLN A 235 3.52 -24.16 34.13
CA GLN A 235 2.29 -24.12 34.93
C GLN A 235 2.27 -22.85 35.77
N GLY A 236 1.12 -22.18 35.84
CA GLY A 236 0.99 -20.95 36.60
C GLY A 236 -0.46 -20.45 36.73
N PRO A 237 -0.70 -19.42 37.56
CA PRO A 237 -2.03 -18.85 37.69
C PRO A 237 -2.47 -18.17 36.39
N VAL A 238 -3.73 -18.41 36.00
CA VAL A 238 -4.36 -17.76 34.84
C VAL A 238 -5.36 -16.69 35.29
N ARG A 239 -5.54 -15.66 34.46
CA ARG A 239 -6.45 -14.53 34.71
C ARG A 239 -7.49 -14.39 33.61
N PHE A 240 -8.58 -13.70 33.96
CA PHE A 240 -9.70 -13.35 33.08
C PHE A 240 -10.42 -14.57 32.49
N LYS A 241 -11.49 -14.33 31.72
CA LYS A 241 -12.27 -15.40 31.09
C LYS A 241 -11.44 -16.24 30.12
N ALA A 242 -10.54 -15.63 29.37
CA ALA A 242 -9.68 -16.29 28.38
C ALA A 242 -8.49 -17.09 28.97
N ARG A 243 -8.41 -17.26 30.31
CA ARG A 243 -7.39 -18.09 30.99
C ARG A 243 -5.95 -17.73 30.58
N LYS A 244 -5.60 -16.44 30.58
CA LYS A 244 -4.27 -15.96 30.16
C LYS A 244 -3.29 -15.91 31.34
N MET A 245 -2.07 -16.39 31.15
CA MET A 245 -0.95 -16.18 32.08
C MET A 245 -0.34 -14.78 31.90
N ASP A 246 0.54 -14.35 32.81
CA ASP A 246 1.30 -13.11 32.64
C ASP A 246 2.30 -13.23 31.47
N ARG A 247 2.10 -12.40 30.45
CA ARG A 247 2.87 -12.40 29.21
C ARG A 247 3.30 -10.99 28.80
N ARG A 248 3.44 -10.07 29.76
CA ARG A 248 3.89 -8.68 29.49
C ARG A 248 5.22 -8.63 28.73
N HIS A 249 6.11 -9.59 28.99
CA HIS A 249 7.40 -9.73 28.32
C HIS A 249 7.32 -10.14 26.84
N LEU A 250 6.13 -10.48 26.31
CA LEU A 250 5.91 -10.85 24.89
C LEU A 250 5.04 -9.83 24.15
N LYS A 251 4.87 -8.63 24.73
CA LYS A 251 4.19 -7.53 24.06
C LYS A 251 5.12 -6.94 23.00
N SER A 252 4.59 -6.77 21.79
CA SER A 252 5.32 -6.17 20.68
C SER A 252 5.02 -4.67 20.62
N ASP A 253 6.09 -3.87 20.48
CA ASP A 253 6.01 -2.41 20.31
C ASP A 253 5.33 -2.03 18.98
N TYR A 254 5.41 -2.90 17.96
CA TYR A 254 4.70 -2.77 16.68
C TYR A 254 3.18 -2.74 16.82
N CYS A 255 2.64 -3.25 17.93
CA CYS A 255 1.21 -3.20 18.23
C CYS A 255 0.79 -2.01 19.10
N THR A 256 1.71 -1.08 19.37
CA THR A 256 1.49 0.08 20.24
C THR A 256 1.64 1.39 19.46
N VAL A 257 1.66 2.52 20.17
CA VAL A 257 2.00 3.83 19.58
C VAL A 257 3.48 3.91 19.16
N GLN A 258 4.34 3.01 19.63
CA GLN A 258 5.77 2.97 19.32
C GLN A 258 6.09 2.29 17.98
N ALA A 259 5.09 1.81 17.23
CA ALA A 259 5.29 1.03 16.02
C ALA A 259 6.20 1.70 14.99
N VAL A 260 6.01 3.01 14.75
CA VAL A 260 6.82 3.79 13.79
C VAL A 260 8.27 3.88 14.25
N ALA A 261 8.51 4.10 15.54
CA ALA A 261 9.84 4.17 16.13
C ALA A 261 10.55 2.80 16.07
N ALA A 262 9.86 1.73 16.47
CA ALA A 262 10.38 0.37 16.42
C ALA A 262 10.69 -0.07 14.97
N PHE A 263 9.82 0.25 14.01
CA PHE A 263 10.07 -0.04 12.60
C PHE A 263 11.28 0.75 12.06
N SER A 264 11.36 2.05 12.35
CA SER A 264 12.50 2.88 11.92
C SER A 264 13.82 2.37 12.49
N ASP A 265 13.84 1.97 13.76
CA ASP A 265 15.01 1.39 14.43
C ASP A 265 15.44 0.07 13.77
N LEU A 266 14.49 -0.82 13.48
CA LEU A 266 14.75 -2.09 12.81
C LEU A 266 15.42 -1.86 11.46
N ILE A 267 14.81 -1.02 10.61
CA ILE A 267 15.31 -0.74 9.26
C ILE A 267 16.70 -0.07 9.31
N ALA A 268 16.91 0.84 10.25
CA ALA A 268 18.19 1.52 10.42
C ALA A 268 19.32 0.55 10.86
N ALA A 269 19.00 -0.49 11.64
CA ALA A 269 19.99 -1.43 12.18
C ALA A 269 20.31 -2.60 11.24
N LEU A 270 19.55 -2.81 10.18
CA LEU A 270 19.76 -3.93 9.26
C LEU A 270 21.10 -3.85 8.52
N ASP A 271 21.80 -4.97 8.44
CA ASP A 271 22.93 -5.20 7.54
C ASP A 271 22.49 -6.21 6.47
N THR A 272 22.09 -5.69 5.31
CA THR A 272 21.55 -6.46 4.18
C THR A 272 21.62 -5.68 2.88
N SER A 273 21.66 -6.38 1.74
CA SER A 273 21.53 -5.81 0.40
C SER A 273 20.07 -5.65 -0.04
N THR A 274 19.14 -6.43 0.51
CA THR A 274 17.73 -6.39 0.12
C THR A 274 16.81 -6.52 1.32
N ILE A 275 15.78 -5.66 1.37
CA ILE A 275 14.71 -5.70 2.37
C ILE A 275 13.39 -5.85 1.64
N VAL A 276 12.60 -6.87 1.97
CA VAL A 276 11.25 -7.08 1.45
C VAL A 276 10.27 -6.98 2.61
N MET A 277 9.36 -6.02 2.57
CA MET A 277 8.29 -5.89 3.56
C MET A 277 6.94 -6.13 2.92
N SER A 278 6.15 -7.03 3.50
CA SER A 278 4.73 -7.15 3.16
C SER A 278 3.88 -6.30 4.09
N TYR A 279 2.91 -5.61 3.53
CA TYR A 279 2.00 -4.76 4.28
C TYR A 279 0.62 -4.72 3.64
N ASN A 280 -0.40 -4.82 4.49
CA ASN A 280 -1.78 -4.72 4.09
C ASN A 280 -2.40 -3.44 4.66
N ASP A 281 -2.81 -2.52 3.80
CA ASP A 281 -3.55 -1.33 4.25
C ASP A 281 -5.03 -1.68 4.38
N THR A 282 -5.42 -2.08 5.58
CA THR A 282 -6.82 -2.20 5.96
C THR A 282 -7.52 -0.83 6.05
N GLY A 283 -6.79 0.28 5.94
CA GLY A 283 -7.27 1.62 6.20
C GLY A 283 -7.91 1.77 7.58
N ALA A 284 -8.58 2.88 7.83
CA ALA A 284 -9.49 3.03 8.97
C ALA A 284 -10.75 2.13 8.86
N ARG A 285 -10.73 1.07 8.03
CA ARG A 285 -11.88 0.23 7.69
C ARG A 285 -11.81 -1.06 8.50
N GLY A 286 -12.37 -1.00 9.69
CA GLY A 286 -12.50 -2.14 10.60
C GLY A 286 -12.70 -1.68 12.04
N ASN A 287 -12.93 -2.63 12.95
CA ASN A 287 -12.90 -2.35 14.39
C ASN A 287 -11.57 -1.67 14.75
N ALA A 288 -11.56 -0.77 15.75
CA ALA A 288 -10.36 -0.01 16.17
C ALA A 288 -9.11 -0.87 16.43
N ARG A 289 -9.28 -2.18 16.69
CA ARG A 289 -8.20 -3.16 16.87
C ARG A 289 -7.49 -3.59 15.58
N SER A 290 -8.13 -3.44 14.42
CA SER A 290 -7.60 -3.83 13.10
C SER A 290 -7.00 -2.65 12.34
N ALA A 291 -7.08 -1.43 12.87
CA ALA A 291 -6.44 -0.26 12.29
C ALA A 291 -4.92 -0.42 12.34
N ALA A 292 -4.26 -0.18 11.21
CA ALA A 292 -2.81 -0.22 11.12
C ALA A 292 -2.18 0.89 11.98
N ARG A 293 -1.05 0.57 12.61
CA ARG A 293 -0.20 1.46 13.43
C ARG A 293 0.98 2.03 12.64
N LEU A 294 1.26 1.44 11.48
CA LEU A 294 2.19 1.93 10.48
C LEU A 294 1.38 2.42 9.29
N THR A 295 1.80 3.52 8.68
CA THR A 295 1.29 3.96 7.38
C THR A 295 2.32 3.69 6.29
N ASP A 296 1.91 3.73 5.03
CA ASP A 296 2.83 3.63 3.89
C ASP A 296 3.96 4.66 3.99
N ASP A 297 3.62 5.88 4.36
CA ASP A 297 4.58 6.98 4.53
C ASP A 297 5.65 6.62 5.57
N ASP A 298 5.26 6.01 6.68
CA ASP A 298 6.20 5.60 7.74
C ASP A 298 7.13 4.49 7.24
N ILE A 299 6.58 3.54 6.47
CA ILE A 299 7.33 2.42 5.90
C ILE A 299 8.36 2.94 4.88
N LEU A 300 7.90 3.74 3.93
CA LEU A 300 8.71 4.31 2.86
C LEU A 300 9.77 5.26 3.39
N SER A 301 9.44 6.09 4.37
CA SER A 301 10.39 6.99 5.02
C SER A 301 11.53 6.23 5.71
N ALA A 302 11.24 5.11 6.37
CA ALA A 302 12.29 4.28 6.98
C ALA A 302 13.12 3.53 5.91
N MET A 303 12.48 2.88 4.95
CA MET A 303 13.19 2.05 3.95
C MET A 303 14.02 2.89 2.96
N ARG A 304 13.52 4.05 2.52
CA ARG A 304 14.26 4.93 1.58
C ARG A 304 15.53 5.53 2.16
N ARG A 305 15.65 5.62 3.49
CA ARG A 305 16.91 5.99 4.16
C ARG A 305 18.01 4.95 3.98
N ARG A 306 17.69 3.74 3.53
CA ARG A 306 18.64 2.65 3.28
C ARG A 306 18.95 2.43 1.80
N GLY A 307 18.09 2.89 0.89
CA GLY A 307 18.30 2.82 -0.55
C GLY A 307 17.01 2.92 -1.36
N ARG A 308 17.06 2.54 -2.64
CA ARG A 308 15.91 2.65 -3.56
C ARG A 308 14.80 1.69 -3.15
N VAL A 309 13.56 2.17 -3.09
CA VAL A 309 12.38 1.36 -2.73
C VAL A 309 11.37 1.29 -3.88
N GLU A 310 10.98 0.08 -4.24
CA GLU A 310 9.92 -0.22 -5.20
C GLU A 310 8.70 -0.81 -4.47
N VAL A 311 7.51 -0.55 -4.98
CA VAL A 311 6.26 -1.02 -4.37
C VAL A 311 5.51 -1.87 -5.39
N VAL A 312 5.19 -3.10 -5.03
CA VAL A 312 4.45 -4.06 -5.85
C VAL A 312 3.10 -4.33 -5.20
N ASP A 313 2.02 -4.04 -5.93
CA ASP A 313 0.66 -4.35 -5.49
C ASP A 313 0.34 -5.82 -5.79
N VAL A 314 -0.15 -6.54 -4.79
CA VAL A 314 -0.53 -7.96 -4.89
C VAL A 314 -2.05 -8.05 -4.97
N PRO A 315 -2.62 -8.51 -6.10
CA PRO A 315 -4.05 -8.65 -6.25
C PRO A 315 -4.61 -9.68 -5.25
N HIS A 316 -5.40 -9.23 -4.28
CA HIS A 316 -6.13 -10.13 -3.37
C HIS A 316 -7.62 -10.18 -3.75
N ARG A 317 -8.16 -11.39 -3.95
CA ARG A 317 -9.61 -11.66 -4.00
C ARG A 317 -10.01 -12.23 -2.63
N GLU A 318 -10.81 -11.49 -1.86
CA GLU A 318 -11.33 -12.03 -0.60
C GLU A 318 -12.41 -13.10 -0.83
N PHE A 319 -12.36 -14.14 0.01
CA PHE A 319 -13.44 -15.10 0.20
C PHE A 319 -14.46 -14.47 1.17
N THR A 320 -15.60 -13.99 0.67
CA THR A 320 -16.62 -13.35 1.53
C THR A 320 -17.52 -14.38 2.20
N THR A 321 -17.46 -14.48 3.53
CA THR A 321 -18.52 -15.10 4.33
C THR A 321 -19.55 -14.05 4.71
N GLY A 322 -20.48 -13.75 3.80
CA GLY A 322 -21.78 -13.12 4.08
C GLY A 322 -21.81 -11.76 4.79
N LYS A 323 -22.41 -10.77 4.12
CA LYS A 323 -22.84 -9.46 4.65
C LYS A 323 -21.72 -8.53 5.13
N SER A 324 -20.87 -8.10 4.21
CA SER A 324 -20.40 -6.72 4.20
C SER A 324 -19.87 -6.40 2.79
N GLY A 325 -20.46 -5.41 2.13
CA GLY A 325 -19.98 -4.91 0.85
C GLY A 325 -18.72 -4.09 1.10
N ILE A 326 -17.56 -4.75 1.14
CA ILE A 326 -16.27 -4.12 1.39
C ILE A 326 -15.46 -4.23 0.10
N GLY A 327 -15.08 -3.08 -0.45
CA GLY A 327 -14.23 -3.00 -1.65
C GLY A 327 -12.83 -3.57 -1.39
N ASP A 328 -12.19 -4.01 -2.47
CA ASP A 328 -10.97 -4.80 -2.47
C ASP A 328 -9.84 -4.26 -1.56
N ILE A 329 -9.42 -5.07 -0.59
CA ILE A 329 -8.18 -4.90 0.18
C ILE A 329 -7.00 -5.26 -0.73
N VAL A 330 -5.96 -4.41 -0.78
CA VAL A 330 -4.74 -4.65 -1.58
C VAL A 330 -3.57 -4.89 -0.62
N GLU A 331 -2.97 -6.08 -0.73
CA GLU A 331 -1.72 -6.41 -0.08
C GLU A 331 -0.57 -5.85 -0.91
N ARG A 332 0.48 -5.32 -0.27
CA ARG A 332 1.60 -4.66 -0.96
C ARG A 332 2.93 -5.19 -0.48
N LEU A 333 3.88 -5.26 -1.40
CA LEU A 333 5.28 -5.55 -1.11
C LEU A 333 6.12 -4.30 -1.34
N PHE A 334 6.85 -3.87 -0.31
CA PHE A 334 7.87 -2.83 -0.40
C PHE A 334 9.22 -3.53 -0.53
N VAL A 335 9.92 -3.30 -1.63
CA VAL A 335 11.22 -3.92 -1.93
C VAL A 335 12.27 -2.82 -1.92
N CYS A 336 13.17 -2.85 -0.94
CA CYS A 336 14.29 -1.92 -0.83
C CYS A 336 15.59 -2.60 -1.26
N HIS A 337 16.25 -2.01 -2.25
CA HIS A 337 17.62 -2.30 -2.63
C HIS A 337 18.52 -1.35 -1.85
N VAL A 338 19.37 -1.89 -0.98
CA VAL A 338 20.20 -1.10 -0.07
C VAL A 338 21.47 -0.63 -0.80
N GLY A 339 21.77 0.68 -0.72
CA GLY A 339 22.91 1.32 -1.41
C GLY A 339 22.55 1.96 -2.77
N ASP A 340 23.57 2.53 -3.43
CA ASP A 340 23.44 3.41 -4.62
C ASP A 340 23.73 2.71 -5.96
N GLY A 341 23.74 1.37 -5.99
CA GLY A 341 24.05 0.59 -7.21
C GLY A 341 22.94 0.67 -8.28
N ALA A 342 23.29 0.37 -9.54
CA ALA A 342 22.31 0.24 -10.62
C ALA A 342 21.33 -0.91 -10.33
N VAL A 343 20.02 -0.64 -10.39
CA VAL A 343 18.95 -1.60 -10.05
C VAL A 343 18.05 -1.83 -11.27
N VAL A 344 17.72 -3.10 -11.53
CA VAL A 344 16.68 -3.49 -12.49
C VAL A 344 15.31 -3.09 -11.93
N SER A 345 14.56 -2.28 -12.67
CA SER A 345 13.19 -1.91 -12.29
C SER A 345 12.27 -3.14 -12.41
N PHE A 346 11.48 -3.48 -11.39
CA PHE A 346 10.54 -4.61 -11.46
C PHE A 346 9.40 -4.38 -12.47
N ASN A 347 9.25 -3.15 -12.99
CA ASN A 347 8.38 -2.88 -14.15
C ASN A 347 8.91 -3.52 -15.43
N ASP A 348 10.23 -3.65 -15.59
CA ASP A 348 10.85 -4.23 -16.78
C ASP A 348 10.73 -5.76 -16.78
N ALA A 349 10.47 -6.36 -15.60
CA ALA A 349 10.23 -7.78 -15.39
C ALA A 349 8.74 -8.18 -15.46
N GLY A 350 7.82 -7.24 -15.68
CA GLY A 350 6.38 -7.52 -15.88
C GLY A 350 5.58 -7.92 -14.64
N LEU A 351 6.06 -7.62 -13.42
CA LEU A 351 5.47 -8.09 -12.16
C LEU A 351 4.33 -7.20 -11.60
N VAL A 352 3.99 -6.11 -12.28
CA VAL A 352 2.93 -5.16 -11.85
C VAL A 352 1.66 -5.40 -12.66
N SER A 353 0.64 -6.03 -12.04
CA SER A 353 -0.66 -6.31 -12.66
C SER A 353 -1.63 -5.12 -12.53
N SER A 354 -2.10 -4.56 -13.65
CA SER A 354 -3.23 -3.61 -13.69
C SER A 354 -4.58 -4.34 -13.62
N ARG A 355 -5.44 -3.98 -12.65
CA ARG A 355 -6.82 -4.50 -12.56
C ARG A 355 -7.69 -4.00 -13.73
N ALA A 356 -8.16 -4.92 -14.58
CA ALA A 356 -9.34 -4.72 -15.42
C ALA A 356 -10.61 -4.71 -14.55
N ARG A 357 -11.45 -3.67 -14.66
CA ARG A 357 -12.81 -3.66 -14.13
C ARG A 357 -13.72 -4.44 -15.08
N THR A 358 -14.12 -5.64 -14.71
CA THR A 358 -15.27 -6.29 -15.35
C THR A 358 -16.55 -5.66 -14.82
N SER A 359 -17.28 -4.96 -15.70
CA SER A 359 -18.64 -4.50 -15.46
C SER A 359 -19.56 -5.68 -15.10
N PRO A 360 -20.57 -5.50 -14.22
CA PRO A 360 -21.51 -6.56 -13.88
C PRO A 360 -22.44 -6.80 -15.08
N GLY A 361 -22.14 -7.84 -15.86
CA GLY A 361 -23.03 -8.37 -16.89
C GLY A 361 -24.23 -9.05 -16.25
N SER A 362 -25.40 -8.73 -16.78
CA SER A 362 -26.72 -9.25 -16.47
C SER A 362 -26.77 -10.78 -16.35
N THR A 363 -27.39 -11.24 -15.27
CA THR A 363 -27.91 -12.60 -15.12
C THR A 363 -29.02 -12.88 -16.14
N SER A 364 -28.85 -13.93 -16.93
CA SER A 364 -29.96 -14.74 -17.46
C SER A 364 -29.47 -16.15 -17.82
N ASP A 365 -29.88 -17.13 -17.02
CA ASP A 365 -30.58 -18.34 -17.44
C ASP A 365 -29.95 -19.24 -18.54
N LEU A 366 -29.46 -20.43 -18.15
CA LEU A 366 -30.14 -21.74 -18.31
C LEU A 366 -29.17 -22.95 -18.32
N ASN A 367 -29.57 -23.97 -17.56
CA ASN A 367 -29.05 -25.34 -17.58
C ASN A 367 -29.17 -26.00 -18.97
N SER A 368 -28.19 -26.82 -19.36
CA SER A 368 -28.41 -28.23 -19.73
C SER A 368 -27.12 -29.02 -20.03
N THR A 369 -27.01 -30.17 -19.34
CA THR A 369 -26.53 -31.50 -19.78
C THR A 369 -25.24 -31.69 -20.60
N GLY A 370 -24.26 -32.36 -19.97
CA GLY A 370 -23.80 -33.71 -20.36
C GLY A 370 -22.75 -33.89 -21.47
N GLY A 371 -21.65 -34.58 -21.13
CA GLY A 371 -21.06 -35.60 -22.01
C GLY A 371 -19.61 -35.45 -22.48
N SER A 372 -18.76 -36.34 -21.96
CA SER A 372 -17.67 -37.06 -22.64
C SER A 372 -16.33 -36.36 -22.99
N SER A 373 -15.29 -37.10 -22.65
CA SER A 373 -13.86 -36.95 -22.93
C SER A 373 -13.48 -36.86 -24.41
N SER A 374 -12.40 -36.14 -24.71
CA SER A 374 -11.27 -36.69 -25.46
C SER A 374 -10.01 -35.82 -25.28
N LEU A 375 -8.88 -36.52 -25.18
CA LEU A 375 -7.52 -35.98 -25.14
C LEU A 375 -7.14 -35.44 -26.52
N VAL A 376 -6.58 -34.23 -26.58
CA VAL A 376 -5.88 -33.70 -27.76
C VAL A 376 -4.56 -33.09 -27.30
N GLU A 377 -3.47 -33.59 -27.90
CA GLU A 377 -2.09 -33.14 -27.70
C GLU A 377 -1.83 -31.72 -28.22
N PRO A 378 -0.81 -31.00 -27.70
CA PRO A 378 -0.64 -29.58 -27.95
C PRO A 378 0.01 -29.30 -29.32
N GLY A 379 -0.75 -28.64 -30.20
CA GLY A 379 -0.24 -28.03 -31.41
C GLY A 379 0.48 -26.71 -31.13
N ALA A 380 1.69 -26.59 -31.64
CA ALA A 380 2.47 -25.37 -31.69
C ALA A 380 1.71 -24.27 -32.45
N ASN A 381 1.42 -23.15 -31.78
CA ASN A 381 1.07 -21.90 -32.43
C ASN A 381 1.84 -20.78 -31.75
N GLY A 382 2.80 -20.21 -32.50
CA GLY A 382 3.43 -18.96 -32.15
C GLY A 382 2.37 -17.86 -32.13
N VAL A 383 2.32 -17.14 -31.02
CA VAL A 383 1.55 -15.91 -30.88
C VAL A 383 2.56 -14.80 -30.69
N SER A 384 2.56 -13.86 -31.63
CA SER A 384 3.28 -12.60 -31.57
C SER A 384 3.00 -11.91 -30.25
N ALA A 385 4.06 -11.56 -29.52
CA ALA A 385 3.97 -10.71 -28.33
C ALA A 385 3.43 -9.33 -28.74
N GLY A 386 2.13 -9.12 -28.54
CA GLY A 386 1.57 -7.78 -28.46
C GLY A 386 2.05 -7.16 -27.15
N VAL A 387 2.86 -6.12 -27.23
CA VAL A 387 3.23 -5.29 -26.08
C VAL A 387 1.99 -4.47 -25.71
N GLU A 388 1.18 -4.97 -24.78
CA GLU A 388 0.17 -4.14 -24.11
C GLU A 388 0.90 -3.15 -23.20
N THR A 389 0.89 -1.87 -23.59
CA THR A 389 1.41 -0.76 -22.78
C THR A 389 0.56 -0.59 -21.52
N ILE A 390 1.11 -0.98 -20.36
CA ILE A 390 0.50 -0.84 -19.03
C ILE A 390 0.46 0.65 -18.65
N THR A 391 -0.73 1.27 -18.60
CA THR A 391 -0.88 2.64 -18.09
C THR A 391 -0.71 2.65 -16.56
N PRO A 392 0.26 3.40 -16.00
CA PRO A 392 0.47 3.44 -14.55
C PRO A 392 -0.75 4.05 -13.82
N PRO A 393 -1.00 3.69 -12.55
CA PRO A 393 -2.12 4.23 -11.78
C PRO A 393 -2.08 5.76 -11.72
N LEU A 394 -3.27 6.37 -11.81
CA LEU A 394 -3.43 7.83 -11.86
C LEU A 394 -2.93 8.50 -10.58
N VAL A 395 -1.94 9.39 -10.72
CA VAL A 395 -1.37 10.20 -9.66
C VAL A 395 -2.22 11.45 -9.44
N ARG A 396 -2.50 11.78 -8.18
CA ARG A 396 -3.25 12.97 -7.80
C ARG A 396 -2.33 13.97 -7.10
N SER A 397 -2.19 15.14 -7.69
CA SER A 397 -1.45 16.25 -7.09
C SER A 397 -1.96 16.60 -5.68
N PRO A 398 -1.08 16.95 -4.72
CA PRO A 398 -1.49 17.49 -3.42
C PRO A 398 -2.13 18.88 -3.56
N LEU A 399 -1.87 19.59 -4.66
CA LEU A 399 -2.41 20.93 -4.93
C LEU A 399 -3.86 20.85 -5.37
N ASN A 400 -4.77 21.56 -4.70
CA ASN A 400 -6.16 21.67 -5.15
C ASN A 400 -6.33 22.92 -6.00
N TYR A 401 -5.71 22.90 -7.17
CA TYR A 401 -5.80 23.99 -8.13
C TYR A 401 -7.24 24.12 -8.66
N THR A 402 -7.78 25.33 -8.75
CA THR A 402 -9.12 25.51 -9.33
C THR A 402 -9.07 25.04 -10.80
N GLY A 403 -10.13 24.40 -11.28
CA GLY A 403 -10.15 23.83 -12.64
C GLY A 403 -9.37 22.51 -12.82
N ASN A 404 -8.75 21.97 -11.76
CA ASN A 404 -7.94 20.76 -11.89
C ASN A 404 -8.69 19.59 -12.54
N LYS A 405 -8.00 18.91 -13.47
CA LYS A 405 -8.54 17.76 -14.21
C LYS A 405 -8.48 16.45 -13.45
N LYS A 406 -8.39 16.44 -12.11
CA LYS A 406 -8.27 15.19 -11.32
C LYS A 406 -9.42 14.21 -11.53
N ARG A 407 -10.59 14.70 -11.94
CA ARG A 407 -11.77 13.88 -12.25
C ARG A 407 -11.86 13.49 -13.73
N LEU A 408 -11.30 14.31 -14.62
CA LEU A 408 -11.38 14.16 -16.07
C LEU A 408 -10.12 13.56 -16.69
N VAL A 409 -9.02 13.47 -15.94
CA VAL A 409 -7.76 12.91 -16.42
C VAL A 409 -7.93 11.47 -16.91
N GLY A 410 -8.88 10.72 -16.32
CA GLY A 410 -9.23 9.37 -16.77
C GLY A 410 -9.95 9.33 -18.13
N ASP A 411 -10.57 10.43 -18.56
CA ASP A 411 -11.23 10.57 -19.85
C ASP A 411 -10.32 11.24 -20.87
N ILE A 412 -9.47 12.18 -20.43
CA ILE A 412 -8.53 12.93 -21.27
C ILE A 412 -7.37 12.03 -21.72
N VAL A 413 -6.71 11.34 -20.79
CA VAL A 413 -5.49 10.56 -21.08
C VAL A 413 -5.72 9.50 -22.17
N PRO A 414 -6.83 8.73 -22.18
CA PRO A 414 -7.09 7.77 -23.26
C PRO A 414 -7.29 8.39 -24.64
N LEU A 415 -7.58 9.70 -24.74
CA LEU A 415 -7.75 10.40 -26.02
C LEU A 415 -6.43 11.00 -26.54
N LEU A 416 -5.38 11.03 -25.72
CA LEU A 416 -4.08 11.54 -26.11
C LEU A 416 -3.37 10.52 -27.02
N PRO A 417 -2.63 10.98 -28.04
CA PRO A 417 -1.72 10.14 -28.80
C PRO A 417 -0.72 9.43 -27.87
N VAL A 418 -0.38 8.18 -28.19
CA VAL A 418 0.69 7.46 -27.50
C VAL A 418 2.04 8.04 -27.91
N GLN A 419 2.98 8.08 -26.95
CA GLN A 419 4.34 8.54 -27.20
C GLN A 419 4.97 7.76 -28.38
N SER A 420 5.52 8.50 -29.34
CA SER A 420 6.05 7.97 -30.59
C SER A 420 7.04 8.95 -31.20
N GLU A 421 7.69 8.59 -32.31
CA GLU A 421 8.58 9.52 -33.03
C GLU A 421 7.87 10.79 -33.53
N ARG A 422 6.54 10.73 -33.70
CA ARG A 422 5.70 11.89 -34.04
C ARG A 422 5.24 12.69 -32.83
N HIS A 423 5.15 12.04 -31.67
CA HIS A 423 4.72 12.66 -30.41
C HIS A 423 5.76 12.30 -29.35
N ARG A 424 6.90 12.97 -29.40
CA ARG A 424 8.08 12.61 -28.60
C ARG A 424 7.94 13.07 -27.16
N ARG A 425 7.42 14.27 -26.97
CA ARG A 425 7.36 14.96 -25.68
C ARG A 425 5.99 15.57 -25.45
N PHE A 426 5.52 15.51 -24.20
CA PHE A 426 4.26 16.10 -23.78
C PHE A 426 4.51 17.45 -23.13
N VAL A 427 3.91 18.52 -23.64
CA VAL A 427 4.05 19.88 -23.11
C VAL A 427 2.72 20.30 -22.48
N ASP A 428 2.68 20.33 -21.15
CA ASP A 428 1.55 20.84 -20.37
C ASP A 428 1.68 22.36 -20.27
N VAL A 429 1.09 23.07 -21.24
CA VAL A 429 1.28 24.53 -21.45
C VAL A 429 0.74 25.34 -20.26
N PHE A 430 -0.30 24.82 -19.59
CA PHE A 430 -0.92 25.41 -18.40
C PHE A 430 -0.89 24.39 -17.26
N GLY A 431 0.31 23.99 -16.87
CA GLY A 431 0.59 22.87 -15.98
C GLY A 431 -0.15 22.92 -14.64
N GLY A 432 -0.30 24.09 -14.01
CA GLY A 432 -1.06 24.27 -12.77
C GLY A 432 -0.76 23.22 -11.70
N SER A 433 -1.69 22.29 -11.47
CA SER A 433 -1.49 21.20 -10.50
C SER A 433 -0.54 20.07 -10.95
N MET A 434 -0.04 20.11 -12.18
CA MET A 434 0.74 19.07 -12.87
C MET A 434 -0.03 17.76 -13.09
N THR A 435 -1.34 17.74 -12.83
CA THR A 435 -2.13 16.50 -12.81
C THR A 435 -2.21 15.84 -14.19
N VAL A 436 -2.34 16.60 -15.29
CA VAL A 436 -2.47 16.00 -16.62
C VAL A 436 -1.11 15.51 -17.10
N GLY A 437 -0.09 16.36 -17.17
CA GLY A 437 1.24 15.92 -17.60
C GLY A 437 1.82 14.78 -16.78
N MET A 438 1.59 14.72 -15.46
CA MET A 438 2.04 13.57 -14.65
C MET A 438 1.42 12.24 -15.10
N ASN A 439 0.23 12.27 -15.69
CA ASN A 439 -0.55 11.09 -16.08
C ASN A 439 -0.64 10.89 -17.61
N ALA A 440 -0.01 11.76 -18.42
CA ALA A 440 -0.13 11.74 -19.87
C ALA A 440 0.41 10.47 -20.54
N GLY A 441 1.25 9.70 -19.84
CA GLY A 441 1.84 8.46 -20.36
C GLY A 441 3.13 8.67 -21.16
N TYR A 442 3.69 9.88 -21.11
CA TYR A 442 4.95 10.24 -21.78
C TYR A 442 6.12 10.15 -20.81
N GLY A 443 7.26 9.64 -21.28
CA GLY A 443 8.52 9.64 -20.54
C GLY A 443 9.23 10.99 -20.54
N ASP A 444 8.95 11.84 -21.54
CA ASP A 444 9.49 13.19 -21.66
C ASP A 444 8.33 14.20 -21.54
N VAL A 445 8.39 15.04 -20.50
CA VAL A 445 7.31 15.93 -20.09
C VAL A 445 7.87 17.30 -19.73
N VAL A 446 7.21 18.35 -20.22
CA VAL A 446 7.43 19.74 -19.83
C VAL A 446 6.20 20.23 -19.08
N PHE A 447 6.38 20.86 -17.91
CA PHE A 447 5.33 21.64 -17.26
C PHE A 447 5.63 23.12 -17.37
N ASN A 448 4.69 23.89 -17.92
CA ASN A 448 4.76 25.35 -17.93
C ASN A 448 3.65 25.96 -17.06
N ASP A 449 3.96 26.96 -16.26
CA ASP A 449 2.95 27.82 -15.64
C ASP A 449 3.50 29.24 -15.47
N VAL A 450 2.66 30.26 -15.62
CA VAL A 450 3.08 31.66 -15.46
C VAL A 450 3.39 32.00 -13.99
N GLN A 451 2.85 31.22 -13.05
CA GLN A 451 3.04 31.44 -11.63
C GLN A 451 4.34 30.80 -11.15
N VAL A 452 5.35 31.65 -10.92
CA VAL A 452 6.68 31.26 -10.42
C VAL A 452 6.63 30.35 -9.18
N ASP A 453 5.72 30.61 -8.24
CA ASP A 453 5.60 29.81 -7.02
C ASP A 453 5.06 28.40 -7.30
N VAL A 454 4.22 28.22 -8.33
CA VAL A 454 3.73 26.90 -8.75
C VAL A 454 4.85 26.10 -9.41
N VAL A 455 5.65 26.75 -10.25
CA VAL A 455 6.82 26.13 -10.88
C VAL A 455 7.87 25.75 -9.84
N GLY A 456 8.11 26.61 -8.85
CA GLY A 456 8.99 26.31 -7.71
C GLY A 456 8.52 25.13 -6.85
N LEU A 457 7.21 24.87 -6.75
CA LEU A 457 6.72 23.60 -6.17
C LEU A 457 7.07 22.41 -7.05
N GLY A 458 6.98 22.56 -8.37
CA GLY A 458 7.40 21.55 -9.33
C GLY A 458 8.87 21.21 -9.16
N GLU A 459 9.74 22.21 -9.02
CA GLU A 459 11.18 22.05 -8.77
C GLU A 459 11.42 21.32 -7.46
N MET A 460 10.79 21.76 -6.37
CA MET A 460 10.87 21.07 -5.08
C MET A 460 10.41 19.61 -5.18
N PHE A 461 9.32 19.32 -5.88
CA PHE A 461 8.82 17.95 -6.04
C PHE A 461 9.68 17.09 -6.97
N ARG A 462 10.44 17.70 -7.90
CA ARG A 462 11.37 17.02 -8.82
C ARG A 462 12.73 16.74 -8.17
N ASP A 463 13.24 17.69 -7.40
CA ASP A 463 14.64 17.73 -6.98
C ASP A 463 14.86 17.33 -5.51
N THR A 464 13.80 17.32 -4.69
CA THR A 464 13.90 17.09 -3.25
C THR A 464 13.22 15.78 -2.86
N ALA A 465 13.93 14.94 -2.10
CA ALA A 465 13.37 13.69 -1.59
C ALA A 465 12.11 13.97 -0.75
N TYR A 466 11.09 13.10 -0.90
CA TYR A 466 9.81 13.25 -0.18
C TYR A 466 9.97 13.50 1.33
N ALA A 467 10.91 12.79 1.97
CA ALA A 467 11.18 12.95 3.39
C ALA A 467 11.65 14.38 3.74
N ASP A 468 12.47 14.99 2.88
CA ASP A 468 12.98 16.34 3.06
C ASP A 468 11.91 17.39 2.74
N VAL A 469 11.04 17.14 1.75
CA VAL A 469 9.87 18.00 1.50
C VAL A 469 8.94 17.98 2.72
N VAL A 470 8.67 16.80 3.28
CA VAL A 470 7.87 16.65 4.50
C VAL A 470 8.53 17.37 5.68
N ALA A 471 9.83 17.18 5.89
CA ALA A 471 10.58 17.83 6.96
C ALA A 471 10.55 19.37 6.83
N GLY A 472 10.64 19.89 5.61
CA GLY A 472 10.50 21.32 5.32
C GLY A 472 9.12 21.85 5.73
N VAL A 473 8.05 21.15 5.37
CA VAL A 473 6.68 21.52 5.77
C VAL A 473 6.49 21.43 7.28
N GLU A 474 6.96 20.35 7.91
CA GLU A 474 6.87 20.16 9.36
C GLU A 474 7.67 21.22 10.13
N SER A 475 8.82 21.64 9.60
CA SER A 475 9.59 22.75 10.15
C SER A 475 8.80 24.06 10.10
N VAL A 476 8.14 24.38 8.98
CA VAL A 476 7.29 25.58 8.88
C VAL A 476 6.09 25.48 9.83
N VAL A 477 5.46 24.30 9.93
CA VAL A 477 4.34 24.06 10.85
C VAL A 477 4.76 24.31 12.29
N ALA A 478 5.93 23.80 12.71
CA ALA A 478 6.48 24.01 14.04
C ALA A 478 6.87 25.47 14.29
N GLU A 479 7.58 26.11 13.35
CA GLU A 479 8.04 27.51 13.44
C GLU A 479 6.88 28.48 13.66
N TYR A 480 5.77 28.28 12.94
CA TYR A 480 4.61 29.16 13.03
C TYR A 480 3.60 28.76 14.10
N GLY A 481 3.75 27.59 14.73
CA GLY A 481 2.78 27.06 15.68
C GLY A 481 1.44 26.77 15.00
N LEU A 482 1.48 26.11 13.83
CA LEU A 482 0.31 25.58 13.15
C LEU A 482 -0.06 24.20 13.74
N SER A 483 -1.32 23.78 13.57
CA SER A 483 -1.80 22.51 14.09
C SER A 483 -1.20 21.29 13.38
N ASP A 484 -0.95 20.22 14.13
CA ASP A 484 -0.66 18.87 13.66
C ASP A 484 -1.67 17.86 14.25
N SER A 485 -2.81 17.72 13.58
CA SER A 485 -3.84 16.77 13.98
C SER A 485 -3.47 15.31 13.71
N ARG A 486 -2.41 15.03 12.94
CA ARG A 486 -1.90 13.66 12.77
C ARG A 486 -1.21 13.20 14.04
N ALA A 487 -0.32 14.02 14.60
CA ALA A 487 0.43 13.69 15.81
C ALA A 487 -0.44 13.75 17.08
N HIS A 488 -1.35 14.74 17.16
CA HIS A 488 -2.04 15.05 18.41
C HIS A 488 -3.55 14.78 18.40
N GLY A 489 -4.13 14.55 17.23
CA GLY A 489 -5.58 14.45 17.05
C GLY A 489 -6.30 15.80 17.21
N TYR A 490 -7.55 15.86 16.76
CA TYR A 490 -8.35 17.11 16.83
C TYR A 490 -8.69 17.54 18.26
N GLY A 491 -8.77 16.61 19.20
CA GLY A 491 -9.22 16.88 20.58
C GLY A 491 -8.32 17.84 21.34
N VAL A 492 -7.00 17.81 21.09
CA VAL A 492 -6.03 18.73 21.68
C VAL A 492 -6.30 20.18 21.29
N TYR A 493 -6.90 20.40 20.12
CA TYR A 493 -7.24 21.71 19.60
C TYR A 493 -8.68 22.14 19.92
N GLY A 494 -9.39 21.41 20.79
CA GLY A 494 -10.77 21.72 21.16
C GLY A 494 -11.76 21.65 20.00
N THR A 495 -11.46 20.88 18.95
CA THR A 495 -12.25 20.82 17.72
C THR A 495 -12.41 19.37 17.23
N ASN A 496 -13.06 19.18 16.08
CA ASN A 496 -13.23 17.90 15.41
C ASN A 496 -13.07 18.05 13.89
N SER A 497 -13.12 16.93 13.16
CA SER A 497 -12.94 16.90 11.71
C SER A 497 -14.02 17.66 10.92
N SER A 498 -15.19 17.91 11.50
CA SER A 498 -16.29 18.66 10.86
C SER A 498 -16.15 20.16 11.04
N SER A 499 -15.88 20.61 12.27
CA SER A 499 -15.61 22.03 12.57
C SER A 499 -14.26 22.49 11.97
N GLY A 500 -13.25 21.62 11.99
CA GLY A 500 -11.93 21.83 11.41
C GLY A 500 -11.01 22.69 12.27
N LEU A 501 -9.84 23.03 11.71
CA LEU A 501 -8.73 23.69 12.41
C LEU A 501 -8.58 25.18 12.04
N GLY A 502 -9.54 25.73 11.30
CA GLY A 502 -9.40 27.09 10.76
C GLY A 502 -9.31 28.18 11.82
N GLN A 503 -10.08 28.08 12.91
CA GLN A 503 -9.97 29.05 14.01
C GLN A 503 -8.66 28.89 14.78
N VAL A 504 -8.23 27.64 15.01
CA VAL A 504 -6.98 27.29 15.70
C VAL A 504 -5.77 27.88 14.97
N ASN A 505 -5.75 27.76 13.64
CA ASN A 505 -4.62 28.17 12.82
C ASN A 505 -4.68 29.63 12.37
N LYS A 506 -5.77 30.37 12.64
CA LYS A 506 -6.04 31.66 11.98
C LYS A 506 -4.91 32.67 12.15
N GLU A 507 -4.46 32.90 13.37
CA GLU A 507 -3.42 33.89 13.64
C GLU A 507 -2.06 33.45 13.08
N SER A 508 -1.65 32.21 13.33
CA SER A 508 -0.41 31.62 12.81
C SER A 508 -0.35 31.63 11.29
N TYR A 509 -1.45 31.29 10.63
CA TYR A 509 -1.57 31.33 9.17
C TYR A 509 -1.46 32.75 8.61
N LEU A 510 -2.08 33.75 9.26
CA LEU A 510 -1.98 35.14 8.82
C LEU A 510 -0.56 35.68 8.93
N ARG A 511 0.20 35.28 9.96
CA ARG A 511 1.64 35.59 10.06
C ARG A 511 2.43 34.93 8.94
N LEU A 512 2.28 33.62 8.75
CA LEU A 512 2.93 32.87 7.67
C LEU A 512 2.68 33.50 6.30
N ARG A 513 1.45 33.93 6.05
CA ARG A 513 1.07 34.59 4.80
C ARG A 513 1.75 35.94 4.63
N ALA A 514 1.78 36.76 5.69
CA ALA A 514 2.44 38.06 5.65
C ALA A 514 3.97 37.95 5.50
N ASP A 515 4.57 36.90 6.04
CA ASP A 515 6.00 36.62 5.90
C ASP A 515 6.32 36.10 4.49
N PHE A 516 5.52 35.18 3.94
CA PHE A 516 5.64 34.73 2.54
C PHE A 516 5.55 35.89 1.53
N ASN A 517 4.59 36.80 1.71
CA ASN A 517 4.44 37.95 0.82
C ASN A 517 5.62 38.94 0.89
N ARG A 518 6.43 38.88 1.94
CA ARG A 518 7.67 39.68 2.10
C ARG A 518 8.94 38.89 1.81
N MET A 519 8.82 37.59 1.54
CA MET A 519 9.94 36.69 1.32
C MET A 519 10.58 36.95 -0.04
N ASP A 520 11.91 36.92 -0.08
CA ASP A 520 12.66 36.97 -1.34
C ASP A 520 12.24 35.81 -2.25
N PRO A 521 11.87 36.04 -3.53
CA PRO A 521 11.62 34.98 -4.49
C PRO A 521 12.73 33.92 -4.59
N ALA A 522 13.98 34.29 -4.31
CA ALA A 522 15.14 33.40 -4.33
C ALA A 522 15.39 32.65 -3.01
N ASP A 523 14.57 32.84 -1.97
CA ASP A 523 14.75 32.14 -0.69
C ASP A 523 14.52 30.62 -0.88
N PRO A 524 15.48 29.75 -0.54
CA PRO A 524 15.35 28.30 -0.74
C PRO A 524 14.22 27.67 0.10
N ARG A 525 13.75 28.34 1.16
CA ARG A 525 12.58 27.89 1.94
C ARG A 525 11.25 28.24 1.28
N ARG A 526 11.24 29.13 0.28
CA ARG A 526 10.02 29.66 -0.33
C ARG A 526 9.07 28.58 -0.83
N PRO A 527 9.51 27.50 -1.53
CA PRO A 527 8.60 26.44 -1.97
C PRO A 527 7.92 25.70 -0.81
N ALA A 528 8.65 25.37 0.26
CA ALA A 528 8.08 24.69 1.42
C ALA A 528 7.09 25.58 2.18
N VAL A 529 7.41 26.88 2.32
CA VAL A 529 6.54 27.89 2.93
C VAL A 529 5.27 28.08 2.10
N PHE A 530 5.41 28.21 0.78
CA PHE A 530 4.29 28.34 -0.15
C PHE A 530 3.39 27.09 -0.11
N PHE A 531 3.96 25.89 -0.18
CA PHE A 531 3.19 24.66 -0.07
C PHE A 531 2.42 24.58 1.25
N THR A 532 3.05 24.99 2.36
CA THR A 532 2.40 25.04 3.68
C THR A 532 1.22 26.02 3.66
N LEU A 533 1.37 27.20 3.06
CA LEU A 533 0.24 28.14 2.87
C LEU A 533 -0.89 27.54 2.06
N VAL A 534 -0.58 26.83 0.97
CA VAL A 534 -1.60 26.16 0.15
C VAL A 534 -2.31 25.07 0.96
N VAL A 535 -1.61 24.25 1.75
CA VAL A 535 -2.20 23.18 2.56
C VAL A 535 -3.14 23.73 3.64
N PHE A 536 -2.75 24.82 4.30
CA PHE A 536 -3.51 25.42 5.39
C PHE A 536 -4.51 26.49 4.91
N GLY A 537 -4.49 26.84 3.62
CA GLY A 537 -5.38 27.83 3.00
C GLY A 537 -6.77 27.30 2.68
N PHE A 538 -7.73 28.21 2.51
CA PHE A 538 -9.11 27.85 2.23
C PHE A 538 -9.24 27.07 0.91
N ASN A 539 -9.79 25.85 1.01
CA ASN A 539 -9.92 24.89 -0.10
C ASN A 539 -8.61 24.54 -0.83
N ASN A 540 -7.46 24.86 -0.24
CA ASN A 540 -6.14 24.71 -0.84
C ASN A 540 -6.02 25.37 -2.23
N GLN A 541 -6.74 26.48 -2.44
CA GLN A 541 -6.65 27.27 -3.67
C GLN A 541 -5.42 28.18 -3.62
N ILE A 542 -4.96 28.57 -4.81
CA ILE A 542 -3.90 29.56 -5.00
C ILE A 542 -4.55 30.82 -5.58
N ARG A 543 -4.32 31.97 -4.94
CA ARG A 543 -4.84 33.26 -5.39
C ARG A 543 -3.95 34.41 -4.94
N TYR A 544 -3.66 35.28 -5.89
CA TYR A 544 -2.92 36.52 -5.70
C TYR A 544 -3.83 37.73 -5.88
N ASN A 545 -3.51 38.85 -5.25
CA ASN A 545 -4.16 40.14 -5.50
C ASN A 545 -3.43 40.92 -6.62
N ARG A 546 -3.94 42.10 -6.99
CA ARG A 546 -3.32 42.98 -8.00
C ARG A 546 -1.90 43.45 -7.67
N SER A 547 -1.51 43.38 -6.39
CA SER A 547 -0.18 43.73 -5.92
C SER A 547 0.78 42.54 -5.96
N GLY A 548 0.35 41.37 -6.46
CA GLY A 548 1.16 40.15 -6.50
C GLY A 548 1.23 39.40 -5.16
N GLU A 549 0.40 39.75 -4.18
CA GLU A 549 0.45 39.14 -2.85
C GLU A 549 -0.54 37.97 -2.72
N PHE A 550 -0.12 36.87 -2.11
CA PHE A 550 -0.98 35.73 -1.81
C PHE A 550 -2.04 36.13 -0.78
N ASN A 551 -3.32 35.91 -1.10
CA ASN A 551 -4.43 36.51 -0.35
C ASN A 551 -5.48 35.52 0.17
N MET A 552 -5.25 34.21 0.08
CA MET A 552 -6.22 33.22 0.54
C MET A 552 -6.41 33.28 2.06
N PRO A 553 -7.65 33.19 2.59
CA PRO A 553 -7.90 33.03 4.03
C PRO A 553 -7.53 31.62 4.51
N VAL A 554 -7.43 31.45 5.83
CA VAL A 554 -7.16 30.14 6.46
C VAL A 554 -8.28 29.13 6.14
N GLY A 555 -7.89 27.88 5.89
CA GLY A 555 -8.76 26.75 5.63
C GLY A 555 -9.07 25.92 6.88
N LYS A 556 -9.87 24.87 6.71
CA LYS A 556 -10.28 23.98 7.81
C LYS A 556 -9.32 22.81 8.05
N ARG A 557 -8.31 22.65 7.20
CA ARG A 557 -7.44 21.47 7.15
C ARG A 557 -6.00 21.86 7.44
N ASP A 558 -5.25 20.87 7.88
CA ASP A 558 -3.81 20.89 8.10
C ASP A 558 -3.13 19.82 7.23
N PHE A 559 -1.84 19.57 7.48
CA PHE A 559 -1.00 18.62 6.75
C PHE A 559 -1.28 17.15 7.13
N ASN A 560 -2.52 16.72 6.86
CA ASN A 560 -3.04 15.39 7.18
C ASN A 560 -2.57 14.28 6.22
N SER A 561 -2.87 13.03 6.58
CA SER A 561 -2.46 11.81 5.84
C SER A 561 -2.87 11.80 4.36
N ARG A 562 -4.00 12.40 3.98
CA ARG A 562 -4.42 12.42 2.58
C ARG A 562 -3.55 13.36 1.74
N VAL A 563 -3.16 14.51 2.30
CA VAL A 563 -2.25 15.46 1.64
C VAL A 563 -0.87 14.83 1.50
N ARG A 564 -0.37 14.18 2.55
CA ARG A 564 0.90 13.44 2.57
C ARG A 564 0.95 12.34 1.52
N LYS A 565 -0.08 11.49 1.44
CA LYS A 565 -0.18 10.46 0.39
C LYS A 565 -0.12 11.06 -1.03
N ASN A 566 -0.92 12.10 -1.29
CA ASN A 566 -0.91 12.76 -2.62
C ASN A 566 0.46 13.39 -2.93
N LEU A 567 1.11 13.98 -1.92
CA LEU A 567 2.47 14.52 -2.03
C LEU A 567 3.47 13.41 -2.34
N TYR A 568 3.41 12.28 -1.64
CA TYR A 568 4.26 11.11 -1.91
C TYR A 568 4.11 10.61 -3.35
N ASP A 569 2.86 10.43 -3.81
CA ASP A 569 2.57 9.95 -5.17
C ASP A 569 3.13 10.95 -6.21
N THR A 570 3.02 12.25 -5.92
CA THR A 570 3.49 13.33 -6.78
C THR A 570 5.01 13.39 -6.84
N VAL A 571 5.70 13.47 -5.69
CA VAL A 571 7.18 13.48 -5.63
C VAL A 571 7.76 12.24 -6.31
N THR A 572 7.18 11.07 -6.04
CA THR A 572 7.62 9.82 -6.67
C THR A 572 7.46 9.86 -8.20
N ARG A 573 6.35 10.43 -8.70
CA ARG A 573 6.14 10.59 -10.15
C ARG A 573 7.06 11.64 -10.76
N MET A 574 7.25 12.78 -10.09
CA MET A 574 8.11 13.88 -10.55
C MET A 574 9.58 13.46 -10.61
N HIS A 575 10.08 12.68 -9.64
CA HIS A 575 11.43 12.10 -9.69
C HIS A 575 11.62 11.14 -10.86
N ARG A 576 10.58 10.34 -11.17
CA ARG A 576 10.64 9.38 -12.28
C ARG A 576 10.61 10.08 -13.64
N LEU A 577 9.73 11.07 -13.80
CA LEU A 577 9.59 11.82 -15.05
C LEU A 577 10.75 12.80 -15.25
N HIS A 578 11.28 13.35 -14.15
CA HIS A 578 12.28 14.41 -14.14
C HIS A 578 11.97 15.52 -15.18
N PRO A 579 10.78 16.13 -15.10
CA PRO A 579 10.29 17.01 -16.16
C PRO A 579 11.10 18.30 -16.27
N GLU A 580 11.13 18.85 -17.48
CA GLU A 580 11.47 20.25 -17.66
C GLU A 580 10.39 21.15 -17.07
N LEU A 581 10.80 22.26 -16.47
CA LEU A 581 9.91 23.20 -15.78
C LEU A 581 10.13 24.59 -16.35
N TRP A 582 9.08 25.18 -16.90
CA TRP A 582 9.13 26.48 -17.55
C TRP A 582 8.21 27.47 -16.82
N THR A 583 8.65 28.73 -16.77
CA THR A 583 7.85 29.86 -16.26
C THR A 583 7.69 30.89 -17.37
N LEU A 584 6.87 30.56 -18.37
CA LEU A 584 6.70 31.35 -19.58
C LEU A 584 5.23 31.69 -19.81
N ASP A 585 4.98 32.84 -20.45
CA ASP A 585 3.68 33.10 -21.07
C ASP A 585 3.44 32.06 -22.17
N PHE A 586 2.18 31.62 -22.36
CA PHE A 586 1.89 30.57 -23.33
C PHE A 586 2.34 30.95 -24.74
N ARG A 587 2.33 32.24 -25.11
CA ARG A 587 2.82 32.74 -26.41
C ARG A 587 4.28 32.37 -26.63
N ASP A 588 5.11 32.50 -25.59
CA ASP A 588 6.52 32.13 -25.65
C ASP A 588 6.72 30.61 -25.65
N VAL A 589 5.79 29.85 -25.05
CA VAL A 589 5.80 28.37 -25.11
C VAL A 589 5.63 27.92 -26.56
N PHE A 590 4.65 28.44 -27.30
CA PHE A 590 4.41 28.07 -28.71
C PHE A 590 5.57 28.43 -29.64
N GLY A 591 6.38 29.45 -29.28
CA GLY A 591 7.63 29.77 -29.97
C GLY A 591 8.75 28.73 -29.77
N LYS A 592 8.68 27.91 -28.71
CA LYS A 592 9.65 26.85 -28.38
C LYS A 592 9.21 25.45 -28.80
N LEU A 593 7.92 25.26 -29.14
CA LEU A 593 7.40 23.94 -29.51
C LEU A 593 8.00 23.45 -30.83
N GLU A 594 8.32 22.17 -30.86
CA GLU A 594 8.64 21.42 -32.07
C GLU A 594 7.38 20.74 -32.60
N THR A 595 7.32 20.44 -33.91
CA THR A 595 6.18 19.73 -34.50
C THR A 595 6.06 18.28 -34.03
N THR A 596 7.06 17.77 -33.30
CA THR A 596 7.01 16.46 -32.63
C THR A 596 6.51 16.53 -31.18
N ASP A 597 6.22 17.72 -30.67
CA ASP A 597 5.61 17.91 -29.34
C ASP A 597 4.09 17.71 -29.41
N LEU A 598 3.53 17.12 -28.35
CA LEU A 598 2.10 17.16 -28.06
C LEU A 598 1.82 18.28 -27.05
N ALA A 599 1.20 19.37 -27.51
CA ALA A 599 0.82 20.49 -26.66
C ALA A 599 -0.56 20.24 -26.02
N TYR A 600 -0.62 20.19 -24.70
CA TYR A 600 -1.88 20.16 -23.96
C TYR A 600 -2.14 21.50 -23.30
N CYS A 601 -3.32 22.06 -23.56
CA CYS A 601 -3.74 23.36 -23.07
C CYS A 601 -4.98 23.22 -22.18
N ASP A 602 -4.88 23.72 -20.95
CA ASP A 602 -5.99 23.85 -20.01
C ASP A 602 -6.03 25.28 -19.41
N PRO A 603 -6.37 26.28 -20.23
CA PRO A 603 -6.32 27.69 -19.83
C PRO A 603 -7.43 28.04 -18.82
N PRO A 604 -7.35 29.22 -18.19
CA PRO A 604 -8.51 29.87 -17.60
C PRO A 604 -9.72 29.94 -18.57
N TYR A 605 -10.89 29.46 -18.17
CA TYR A 605 -12.08 29.45 -19.05
C TYR A 605 -12.87 30.75 -18.99
N LEU A 606 -13.11 31.44 -20.10
CA LEU A 606 -13.95 32.67 -20.16
C LEU A 606 -15.34 32.51 -19.51
N LEU A 607 -16.01 31.36 -19.69
CA LEU A 607 -17.33 31.08 -19.11
C LEU A 607 -17.29 30.58 -17.65
N GLY A 608 -16.12 30.53 -17.02
CA GLY A 608 -15.91 30.04 -15.65
C GLY A 608 -15.98 31.14 -14.58
N THR A 609 -16.44 30.77 -13.37
CA THR A 609 -16.38 31.64 -12.17
C THR A 609 -15.19 31.29 -11.27
N ALA A 610 -14.01 31.09 -11.86
CA ALA A 610 -12.82 30.67 -11.13
C ALA A 610 -11.98 31.87 -10.68
N PRO A 611 -11.17 31.73 -9.60
CA PRO A 611 -10.32 32.81 -9.08
C PRO A 611 -9.34 33.40 -10.11
N TYR A 612 -8.89 32.63 -11.09
CA TYR A 612 -8.01 33.08 -12.17
C TYR A 612 -8.73 33.91 -13.25
N ASN A 613 -10.06 33.96 -13.23
CA ASN A 613 -10.85 34.92 -14.02
C ASN A 613 -11.20 36.17 -13.21
N GLU A 614 -10.95 36.16 -11.89
CA GLU A 614 -11.14 37.35 -11.07
C GLU A 614 -10.09 38.39 -11.50
N GLN A 615 -10.52 39.63 -11.75
CA GLN A 615 -9.65 40.79 -12.01
C GLN A 615 -9.03 40.92 -13.42
N ASN A 616 -9.60 40.30 -14.47
CA ASN A 616 -9.12 40.37 -15.87
C ASN A 616 -7.75 39.73 -16.11
N ALA A 617 -7.38 38.68 -15.36
CA ALA A 617 -6.12 37.96 -15.58
C ALA A 617 -6.12 37.07 -16.85
N TRP A 618 -7.31 36.69 -17.35
CA TRP A 618 -7.51 36.09 -18.67
C TRP A 618 -8.63 36.86 -19.39
N THR A 619 -8.33 37.36 -20.58
CA THR A 619 -9.21 38.24 -21.36
C THR A 619 -9.67 37.58 -22.65
N SER A 620 -10.61 38.21 -23.36
CA SER A 620 -10.97 37.80 -24.73
C SER A 620 -9.78 37.83 -25.68
N ASP A 621 -8.82 38.73 -25.43
CA ASP A 621 -7.62 38.88 -26.26
C ASP A 621 -6.64 37.75 -25.99
N ASP A 622 -6.54 37.27 -24.73
CA ASP A 622 -5.76 36.09 -24.37
C ASP A 622 -6.36 34.81 -24.97
N GLU A 623 -7.69 34.65 -24.90
CA GLU A 623 -8.37 33.53 -25.56
C GLU A 623 -8.11 33.54 -27.07
N THR A 624 -8.28 34.69 -27.71
CA THR A 624 -8.06 34.84 -29.16
C THR A 624 -6.61 34.51 -29.52
N ALA A 625 -5.64 35.03 -28.77
CA ALA A 625 -4.24 34.72 -28.96
C ALA A 625 -3.94 33.22 -28.79
N LEU A 626 -4.53 32.54 -27.80
CA LEU A 626 -4.35 31.09 -27.64
C LEU A 626 -4.94 30.31 -28.82
N LEU A 627 -6.12 30.69 -29.30
CA LEU A 627 -6.74 30.04 -30.46
C LEU A 627 -5.91 30.24 -31.74
N ASP A 628 -5.32 31.42 -31.91
CA ASP A 628 -4.43 31.73 -33.03
C ASP A 628 -3.12 30.90 -32.96
N GLU A 629 -2.50 30.80 -31.78
CA GLU A 629 -1.29 29.98 -31.57
C GLU A 629 -1.55 28.48 -31.81
N LEU A 630 -2.70 27.96 -31.36
CA LEU A 630 -3.10 26.57 -31.59
C LEU A 630 -3.34 26.29 -33.08
N ALA A 631 -4.02 27.19 -33.78
CA ALA A 631 -4.23 27.08 -35.23
C ALA A 631 -2.89 27.15 -35.98
N GLY A 632 -2.03 28.12 -35.66
CA GLY A 632 -0.70 28.26 -36.28
C GLY A 632 0.25 27.10 -35.96
N PHE A 633 0.13 26.46 -34.80
CA PHE A 633 0.88 25.24 -34.48
C PHE A 633 0.39 24.04 -35.29
N ALA A 634 -0.94 23.89 -35.46
CA ALA A 634 -1.52 22.85 -36.30
C ALA A 634 -1.16 23.02 -37.79
N ASP A 635 -1.18 24.25 -38.31
CA ASP A 635 -0.81 24.54 -39.70
C ASP A 635 0.65 24.19 -40.02
N ARG A 636 1.53 24.26 -39.02
CA ARG A 636 2.93 23.82 -39.13
C ARG A 636 3.10 22.31 -38.94
N GLY A 637 2.02 21.57 -38.68
CA GLY A 637 2.01 20.11 -38.52
C GLY A 637 2.15 19.61 -37.08
N GLY A 638 2.09 20.50 -36.08
CA GLY A 638 2.09 20.14 -34.66
C GLY A 638 0.78 19.52 -34.18
N THR A 639 0.80 18.88 -33.01
CA THR A 639 -0.35 18.18 -32.43
C THR A 639 -0.78 18.83 -31.12
N PHE A 640 -2.07 19.19 -30.96
CA PHE A 640 -2.57 19.86 -29.75
C PHE A 640 -3.92 19.36 -29.22
N GLY A 641 -4.07 19.36 -27.89
CA GLY A 641 -5.34 19.13 -27.21
C GLY A 641 -5.70 20.32 -26.32
N LEU A 642 -6.88 20.90 -26.49
CA LEU A 642 -7.40 22.03 -25.71
C LEU A 642 -8.60 21.59 -24.86
N SER A 643 -8.47 21.66 -23.54
CA SER A 643 -9.62 21.52 -22.63
C SER A 643 -10.31 22.86 -22.44
N ASN A 644 -11.64 22.89 -22.61
CA ASN A 644 -12.45 24.10 -22.41
C ASN A 644 -13.93 23.75 -22.16
N VAL A 645 -14.79 24.76 -22.05
CA VAL A 645 -16.24 24.63 -21.84
C VAL A 645 -17.01 25.28 -22.99
N LEU A 646 -17.81 24.50 -23.73
CA LEU A 646 -18.67 25.02 -24.80
C LEU A 646 -19.95 25.68 -24.28
N SER A 647 -20.45 25.24 -23.12
CA SER A 647 -21.58 25.88 -22.46
C SER A 647 -21.53 25.75 -20.94
N HIS A 648 -21.89 26.82 -20.24
CA HIS A 648 -21.97 26.84 -18.76
C HIS A 648 -23.21 27.61 -18.32
N LYS A 649 -24.11 26.97 -17.57
CA LYS A 649 -25.31 27.61 -16.97
C LYS A 649 -26.14 28.43 -17.97
N GLY A 650 -26.31 27.93 -19.20
CA GLY A 650 -27.10 28.58 -20.25
C GLY A 650 -26.36 29.62 -21.11
N SER A 651 -25.10 29.92 -20.82
CA SER A 651 -24.21 30.69 -21.71
C SER A 651 -23.43 29.75 -22.64
N GLU A 652 -23.27 30.12 -23.91
CA GLU A 652 -22.54 29.35 -24.93
C GLU A 652 -21.25 30.07 -25.37
N HIS A 653 -20.20 29.30 -25.65
CA HIS A 653 -18.92 29.81 -26.14
C HIS A 653 -18.89 29.80 -27.68
N GLY A 654 -19.68 30.68 -28.30
CA GLY A 654 -19.87 30.70 -29.76
C GLY A 654 -18.56 30.79 -30.56
N GLN A 655 -17.61 31.63 -30.13
CA GLN A 655 -16.30 31.80 -30.78
C GLN A 655 -15.51 30.49 -30.84
N LEU A 656 -15.48 29.72 -29.75
CA LEU A 656 -14.72 28.47 -29.66
C LEU A 656 -15.35 27.37 -30.51
N ALA A 657 -16.69 27.29 -30.52
CA ALA A 657 -17.41 26.35 -31.36
C ALA A 657 -17.21 26.65 -32.85
N GLN A 658 -17.26 27.92 -33.23
CA GLN A 658 -17.01 28.36 -34.60
C GLN A 658 -15.56 28.10 -35.03
N TRP A 659 -14.59 28.47 -34.19
CA TRP A 659 -13.16 28.24 -34.45
C TRP A 659 -12.83 26.77 -34.69
N ALA A 660 -13.35 25.88 -33.83
CA ALA A 660 -13.15 24.44 -33.99
C ALA A 660 -13.78 23.91 -35.29
N ALA A 661 -14.95 24.42 -35.67
CA ALA A 661 -15.64 24.02 -36.89
C ALA A 661 -14.93 24.52 -38.16
N GLU A 662 -14.46 25.78 -38.17
CA GLU A 662 -13.76 26.39 -39.31
C GLU A 662 -12.46 25.67 -39.66
N HIS A 663 -11.73 25.20 -38.65
CA HIS A 663 -10.47 24.46 -38.83
C HIS A 663 -10.66 22.94 -38.93
N GLY A 664 -11.90 22.44 -38.79
CA GLY A 664 -12.19 21.01 -38.85
C GLY A 664 -11.62 20.20 -37.68
N PHE A 665 -11.42 20.82 -36.52
CA PHE A 665 -10.94 20.15 -35.31
C PHE A 665 -12.01 19.25 -34.68
N VAL A 666 -11.56 18.20 -34.00
CA VAL A 666 -12.42 17.19 -33.38
C VAL A 666 -12.78 17.66 -31.98
N VAL A 667 -14.08 17.62 -31.65
CA VAL A 667 -14.59 18.01 -30.33
C VAL A 667 -15.05 16.75 -29.59
N HIS A 668 -14.33 16.39 -28.53
CA HIS A 668 -14.66 15.26 -27.65
C HIS A 668 -15.41 15.76 -26.41
N PRO A 669 -16.67 15.36 -26.18
CA PRO A 669 -17.35 15.62 -24.93
C PRO A 669 -16.69 14.85 -23.77
N LEU A 670 -16.42 15.53 -22.65
CA LEU A 670 -15.90 14.88 -21.44
C LEU A 670 -17.07 14.58 -20.49
N ASP A 671 -17.24 13.32 -20.06
CA ASP A 671 -18.43 12.88 -19.32
C ASP A 671 -18.34 13.22 -17.82
N TYR A 672 -19.19 14.14 -17.36
CA TYR A 672 -19.26 14.55 -15.97
C TYR A 672 -20.29 13.69 -15.21
N SER A 673 -19.85 12.56 -14.66
CA SER A 673 -20.67 11.74 -13.76
C SER A 673 -20.76 12.35 -12.35
N TYR A 674 -21.78 13.20 -12.09
CA TYR A 674 -22.17 13.60 -10.73
C TYR A 674 -22.94 12.45 -10.04
N ALA A 675 -22.27 11.39 -9.62
CA ALA A 675 -22.92 10.34 -8.83
C ALA A 675 -23.27 10.76 -7.37
N ASN A 676 -23.09 12.03 -6.97
CA ASN A 676 -23.29 12.47 -5.57
C ASN A 676 -23.85 13.90 -5.38
N ALA A 677 -24.59 14.47 -6.34
CA ALA A 677 -25.23 15.78 -6.16
C ALA A 677 -26.76 15.69 -6.31
N SER A 678 -27.45 15.72 -5.15
CA SER A 678 -28.80 16.26 -4.94
C SER A 678 -29.93 15.83 -5.91
N TYR A 679 -30.91 15.10 -5.38
CA TYR A 679 -32.16 14.65 -6.01
C TYR A 679 -33.12 15.77 -6.52
N GLN A 680 -32.67 17.02 -6.72
CA GLN A 680 -33.56 18.15 -7.07
C GLN A 680 -32.97 19.19 -8.05
N ARG A 681 -32.28 18.80 -9.14
CA ARG A 681 -32.04 19.73 -10.26
C ARG A 681 -32.42 19.14 -11.61
N LYS A 682 -33.34 19.82 -12.32
CA LYS A 682 -33.72 19.51 -13.70
C LYS A 682 -32.49 19.63 -14.60
N ARG A 683 -32.26 18.63 -15.47
CA ARG A 683 -31.10 18.41 -16.36
C ARG A 683 -30.79 19.49 -17.43
N ARG A 684 -31.29 20.73 -17.32
CA ARG A 684 -31.10 21.79 -18.34
C ARG A 684 -29.93 22.76 -18.09
N ASP A 685 -29.26 22.69 -16.93
CA ASP A 685 -28.20 23.64 -16.52
C ASP A 685 -26.77 23.05 -16.43
N ALA A 686 -26.49 21.93 -17.09
CA ALA A 686 -25.19 21.26 -16.98
C ALA A 686 -24.12 21.95 -17.84
N SER A 687 -22.91 22.15 -17.29
CA SER A 687 -21.74 22.57 -18.08
C SER A 687 -21.36 21.49 -19.08
N ARG A 688 -21.01 21.87 -20.31
CA ARG A 688 -20.43 20.96 -21.32
C ARG A 688 -18.93 21.20 -21.43
N GLU A 689 -18.16 20.45 -20.65
CA GLU A 689 -16.69 20.38 -20.78
C GLU A 689 -16.30 19.53 -22.00
N VAL A 690 -15.29 19.96 -22.72
CA VAL A 690 -14.80 19.31 -23.95
C VAL A 690 -13.28 19.27 -23.98
N LEU A 691 -12.75 18.29 -24.73
CA LEU A 691 -11.39 18.29 -25.26
C LEU A 691 -11.47 18.50 -26.77
N ILE A 692 -10.83 19.55 -27.28
CA ILE A 692 -10.74 19.85 -28.72
C ILE A 692 -9.36 19.44 -29.22
N THR A 693 -9.28 18.66 -30.29
CA THR A 693 -8.04 18.09 -30.81
C THR A 693 -7.91 18.28 -32.32
N ASN A 694 -6.69 18.47 -32.82
CA ASN A 694 -6.44 18.49 -34.27
C ASN A 694 -6.14 17.10 -34.87
N TRP A 695 -6.26 16.03 -34.07
CA TRP A 695 -6.27 14.64 -34.52
C TRP A 695 -7.62 13.97 -34.24
N LYS A 696 -7.84 12.80 -34.85
CA LYS A 696 -8.90 11.87 -34.47
C LYS A 696 -8.29 10.83 -33.53
N ALA A 697 -8.92 10.58 -32.38
CA ALA A 697 -8.52 9.47 -31.52
C ALA A 697 -8.74 8.15 -32.28
N ASP A 698 -7.76 7.24 -32.18
CA ASP A 698 -7.78 5.92 -32.84
C ASP A 698 -8.76 4.95 -32.19
#